data_AF-A0A1H0Q6I3-F1
#
_entry.id   AF-A0A1H0Q6I3-F1
#
_cell.length_a   1.000
_cell.length_b   1.000
_cell.length_c   1.000
_cell.angle_alpha   90.00
_cell.angle_beta   90.00
_cell.angle_gamma   90.00
#
_symmetry.space_group_name_H-M   'P 1'
#
loop_
_entity.id
_entity.type
_entity.pdbx_description
1 polymer ?
#
loop_
_entity_poly.entity_id
_entity_poly.type
_entity_poly.pdbx_seq_one_letter_code
_entity_poly.pdbx_strand_id
1 'polypeptide(L)'
;MNDHSDHRRREPEWPSGDEPDRGTGAEQSVERTGFWSPLWEEEDEAGRPRGGGPDAAGRPGPYPGPGGHEDFPGRPAPEDFNAPGAPVRPRDDFGAPGRGPGGPGGPVPPGGRGPGGPGGFGAAGAAAAGGLAAGGPAGAAGPGAGIPGAAGRGAPRIPGAPGGPGGPGMPGGPNGPNGPGNFPGPDGPGGGFPGGPGATRALNAPGEQPTMAVPPMSGDRRLPPGSRPIPPHDPGEDPTIYLHQNPGHSRGEPALLTHREPDYEDDYDDDYGPEDEDPLTDTEARALRRKKIWRRVRRTAYVGTALGIIIPVLAFFITYQMVEVESPQELAAKQDQAVTLLWADGSEITKLAASGANRQLLTYDQMPDIMRKAVYAAEDASFETNAGFDMTGILRAVWNQVSGGEGGGSTISQQYVKKASGDEDKTLTRKWTELVKSYKMNETYSKPDIITAYLNTIYFGRGAYGVAAAAKAYYNIDDLMTINKSQAALLAGMIQTPSRHKDTQYQLDRWTYVTGRMIANNWMTEAERQEMPFTPPVPLEETKGEGLSAPLKGRLPDLVFAELRKLGIDEDTVRRHGYKIQLTLDKTAQSLAEQAVTDVMQGQPAALHPGLVAVDPKTGHIRAYYPNSNGSGTDWAAAVQEPGSSFKPFDLVGLLKKDKGLYETYDSSPKAFGGSKVIKNASRPGCGECTVAQAMKESLNVVFSDMVYNDVKPKGVAEAAAQAGVRSPLDKAVGDINIAIGGGDTQVSTVDMASAYATFAANGVYRAPHLVSKVEKPDGTIVLDDKNRPEYQETFAFDQDQEKNQKIARNVTEALLPIPKSSGIPCAGDRLCAGKTGTHQYQDTPDNSKAWMVGYTPQLSTAVSLSGDKDNGYKLRDAKNGIIYGGGLPGKIWKKFMDSYHQQFKLPKENFGKFVAIGKPEYKEPPSTTNPPTTTTPPTEQTKPTKSTDPSESTEPTTTTTRSRPTRPTSEPGLPLPGSNW
;
A
#
# COMPACT_ATOMS: atom_id res chain seq x y z
N MET A 1 48.17 32.79 -4.06
CA MET A 1 48.28 34.03 -4.86
C MET A 1 47.50 33.80 -6.13
N ASN A 2 46.60 34.72 -6.50
CA ASN A 2 46.14 35.09 -7.84
C ASN A 2 45.71 33.95 -8.82
N ASP A 3 44.60 34.05 -9.56
CA ASP A 3 43.60 35.11 -9.62
C ASP A 3 42.27 34.61 -10.24
N HIS A 4 41.28 35.51 -10.19
CA HIS A 4 40.38 35.92 -11.28
C HIS A 4 40.81 35.55 -12.73
N SER A 5 39.93 35.45 -13.74
CA SER A 5 38.46 35.60 -13.80
C SER A 5 37.89 35.09 -15.14
N ASP A 6 36.74 34.42 -15.07
CA ASP A 6 35.47 34.80 -15.73
C ASP A 6 35.53 35.91 -16.82
N HIS A 7 35.10 35.61 -18.07
CA HIS A 7 33.99 36.35 -18.71
C HIS A 7 33.53 35.94 -20.13
N ARG A 8 32.18 35.89 -20.28
CA ARG A 8 31.34 36.29 -21.45
C ARG A 8 31.43 35.42 -22.73
N ARG A 9 30.36 34.67 -23.07
CA ARG A 9 29.11 35.09 -23.77
C ARG A 9 29.30 35.52 -25.23
N ARG A 10 28.77 34.72 -26.18
CA ARG A 10 27.82 35.12 -27.25
C ARG A 10 27.39 33.95 -28.14
N GLU A 11 26.11 33.63 -28.09
CA GLU A 11 25.28 33.19 -29.23
C GLU A 11 25.04 34.40 -30.19
N PRO A 12 24.49 34.27 -31.44
CA PRO A 12 23.41 33.34 -31.82
C PRO A 12 23.36 32.86 -33.31
N GLU A 13 22.17 32.38 -33.69
CA GLU A 13 21.54 32.33 -35.04
C GLU A 13 21.80 31.14 -36.00
N TRP A 14 20.70 30.48 -36.35
CA TRP A 14 20.49 29.58 -37.49
C TRP A 14 19.04 29.75 -38.02
N PRO A 15 18.83 29.95 -39.33
CA PRO A 15 17.50 29.93 -39.95
C PRO A 15 17.23 28.69 -40.83
N SER A 16 15.96 28.54 -41.23
CA SER A 16 15.35 27.67 -42.27
C SER A 16 16.21 27.28 -43.50
N GLY A 17 15.96 26.16 -44.21
CA GLY A 17 14.88 25.16 -44.08
C GLY A 17 14.65 24.34 -45.39
N ASP A 18 13.70 23.39 -45.33
CA ASP A 18 13.07 22.62 -46.43
C ASP A 18 13.89 21.56 -47.22
N GLU A 19 13.16 20.64 -47.89
CA GLU A 19 13.58 19.30 -48.36
C GLU A 19 14.13 19.24 -49.81
N PRO A 20 14.65 18.08 -50.27
CA PRO A 20 13.79 17.18 -51.07
C PRO A 20 13.99 15.65 -50.88
N ASP A 21 13.08 14.88 -51.49
CA ASP A 21 12.81 13.44 -51.34
C ASP A 21 13.65 12.46 -52.23
N ARG A 22 13.62 11.17 -51.85
CA ARG A 22 13.93 9.90 -52.57
C ARG A 22 15.33 9.27 -52.49
N GLY A 23 15.35 8.03 -51.98
CA GLY A 23 15.96 6.92 -52.75
C GLY A 23 16.68 5.80 -51.97
N THR A 24 16.01 4.66 -51.75
CA THR A 24 16.58 3.33 -51.38
C THR A 24 17.28 3.19 -50.01
N GLY A 25 17.29 2.03 -49.33
CA GLY A 25 16.55 0.80 -49.60
C GLY A 25 17.31 -0.48 -49.17
N ALA A 26 17.20 -0.90 -47.90
CA ALA A 26 17.73 -2.18 -47.40
C ALA A 26 17.05 -2.62 -46.09
N GLU A 27 15.92 -3.32 -46.18
CA GLU A 27 15.32 -4.04 -45.05
C GLU A 27 16.03 -5.40 -44.87
N GLN A 28 16.20 -5.85 -43.61
CA GLN A 28 16.51 -7.25 -43.32
C GLN A 28 15.25 -7.97 -42.82
N SER A 29 14.60 -8.69 -43.72
CA SER A 29 13.46 -9.56 -43.42
C SER A 29 13.91 -10.82 -42.69
N VAL A 30 13.41 -11.04 -41.46
CA VAL A 30 13.50 -12.34 -40.79
C VAL A 30 12.29 -13.18 -41.20
N GLU A 31 12.52 -14.28 -41.89
CA GLU A 31 11.45 -15.16 -42.39
C GLU A 31 10.75 -15.94 -41.28
N ARG A 32 9.48 -16.31 -41.53
CA ARG A 32 8.70 -17.17 -40.65
C ARG A 32 8.92 -18.65 -40.98
N THR A 33 9.44 -19.41 -40.03
CA THR A 33 9.25 -20.88 -39.96
C THR A 33 8.59 -21.22 -38.63
N GLY A 34 7.47 -21.96 -38.65
CA GLY A 34 6.61 -22.16 -37.48
C GLY A 34 6.73 -23.53 -36.79
N PHE A 35 5.68 -23.82 -36.00
CA PHE A 35 5.39 -25.02 -35.21
C PHE A 35 5.92 -25.06 -33.76
N TRP A 36 5.07 -25.63 -32.88
CA TRP A 36 5.21 -25.82 -31.42
C TRP A 36 5.16 -24.57 -30.53
N SER A 37 3.95 -24.16 -30.17
CA SER A 37 3.67 -23.27 -29.04
C SER A 37 3.70 -24.05 -27.70
N PRO A 38 4.35 -23.55 -26.64
CA PRO A 38 4.21 -24.07 -25.28
C PRO A 38 3.17 -23.27 -24.48
N LEU A 39 2.00 -23.86 -24.22
CA LEU A 39 0.99 -23.30 -23.31
C LEU A 39 1.42 -23.57 -21.85
N TRP A 40 1.75 -22.50 -21.12
CA TRP A 40 2.01 -22.49 -19.67
C TRP A 40 1.45 -21.21 -19.06
N GLU A 41 0.14 -21.05 -19.16
CA GLU A 41 -0.62 -19.98 -18.51
C GLU A 41 -1.19 -20.52 -17.19
N GLU A 42 -0.94 -19.81 -16.09
CA GLU A 42 -1.61 -20.04 -14.81
C GLU A 42 -2.84 -19.11 -14.77
N GLU A 43 -4.05 -19.64 -14.96
CA GLU A 43 -5.30 -18.92 -14.73
C GLU A 43 -5.84 -19.25 -13.32
N ASP A 44 -6.18 -18.21 -12.54
CA ASP A 44 -7.00 -18.34 -11.34
C ASP A 44 -8.45 -18.69 -11.72
N GLU A 45 -9.08 -19.68 -11.07
CA GLU A 45 -10.41 -19.48 -10.43
C GLU A 45 -10.90 -20.66 -9.55
N ALA A 46 -12.02 -20.46 -8.86
CA ALA A 46 -12.53 -21.35 -7.81
C ALA A 46 -13.49 -22.45 -8.33
N GLY A 47 -13.23 -23.71 -7.94
CA GLY A 47 -14.07 -24.88 -8.29
C GLY A 47 -14.67 -25.61 -7.07
N ARG A 48 -16.01 -25.78 -7.03
CA ARG A 48 -16.71 -26.60 -6.03
C ARG A 48 -16.96 -28.03 -6.54
N PRO A 49 -16.73 -29.09 -5.75
CA PRO A 49 -17.21 -30.43 -6.08
C PRO A 49 -18.62 -30.71 -5.53
N ARG A 50 -19.56 -30.99 -6.44
CA ARG A 50 -20.54 -32.09 -6.25
C ARG A 50 -19.91 -33.34 -6.90
N GLY A 51 -20.13 -34.58 -6.48
CA GLY A 51 -20.96 -35.10 -5.41
C GLY A 51 -21.57 -36.44 -5.85
N GLY A 52 -21.22 -37.55 -5.18
CA GLY A 52 -21.69 -38.89 -5.53
C GLY A 52 -21.41 -39.94 -4.46
N GLY A 53 -22.44 -40.71 -4.10
CA GLY A 53 -22.34 -41.99 -3.35
C GLY A 53 -22.78 -43.15 -4.26
N PRO A 54 -23.14 -44.34 -3.73
CA PRO A 54 -23.48 -44.69 -2.34
C PRO A 54 -22.48 -45.73 -1.73
N ASP A 55 -22.69 -46.48 -0.64
CA ASP A 55 -23.91 -46.67 0.19
C ASP A 55 -23.68 -47.06 1.67
N ALA A 56 -24.76 -46.86 2.43
CA ALA A 56 -25.30 -47.54 3.61
C ALA A 56 -24.49 -48.55 4.46
N ALA A 57 -24.30 -48.20 5.75
CA ALA A 57 -24.97 -48.86 6.90
C ALA A 57 -24.75 -48.08 8.22
N GLY A 58 -25.73 -48.08 9.14
CA GLY A 58 -25.55 -47.66 10.54
C GLY A 58 -26.26 -46.36 11.01
N ARG A 59 -27.16 -46.49 11.99
CA ARG A 59 -27.80 -45.44 12.83
C ARG A 59 -27.68 -45.92 14.30
N PRO A 60 -27.63 -45.06 15.36
CA PRO A 60 -28.52 -43.92 15.68
C PRO A 60 -27.76 -42.58 15.80
N GLY A 61 -28.34 -41.42 16.16
CA GLY A 61 -29.71 -41.06 16.58
C GLY A 61 -29.70 -40.07 17.77
N PRO A 62 -29.91 -38.75 17.57
CA PRO A 62 -29.62 -37.71 18.58
C PRO A 62 -30.84 -37.09 19.28
N TYR A 63 -30.68 -36.55 20.50
CA TYR A 63 -31.48 -35.49 21.19
C TYR A 63 -30.79 -35.16 22.57
N PRO A 64 -31.26 -34.19 23.41
CA PRO A 64 -30.88 -32.77 23.40
C PRO A 64 -30.22 -32.28 24.73
N GLY A 65 -30.05 -30.95 24.88
CA GLY A 65 -29.72 -30.29 26.16
C GLY A 65 -30.97 -29.91 26.99
N PRO A 66 -30.89 -28.86 27.85
CA PRO A 66 -30.26 -29.00 29.18
C PRO A 66 -31.10 -28.46 30.37
N GLY A 67 -30.74 -28.87 31.60
CA GLY A 67 -31.28 -28.42 32.89
C GLY A 67 -31.67 -29.59 33.81
N GLY A 68 -31.70 -29.49 35.15
CA GLY A 68 -31.22 -28.40 36.02
C GLY A 68 -31.71 -28.54 37.48
N HIS A 69 -30.77 -28.47 38.44
CA HIS A 69 -30.94 -28.33 39.91
C HIS A 69 -31.68 -29.37 40.78
N GLU A 70 -31.07 -29.60 41.95
CA GLU A 70 -31.72 -29.69 43.27
C GLU A 70 -30.84 -28.89 44.29
N ASP A 71 -30.98 -29.08 45.61
CA ASP A 71 -30.33 -28.25 46.67
C ASP A 71 -30.16 -29.00 48.03
N PHE A 72 -29.68 -28.29 49.07
CA PHE A 72 -29.61 -28.60 50.53
C PHE A 72 -28.33 -29.31 51.08
N PRO A 73 -27.99 -29.19 52.39
CA PRO A 73 -27.53 -27.94 53.04
C PRO A 73 -26.41 -28.13 54.12
N GLY A 74 -25.94 -27.03 54.75
CA GLY A 74 -25.47 -27.07 56.16
C GLY A 74 -24.18 -26.33 56.55
N ARG A 75 -24.16 -25.80 57.78
CA ARG A 75 -23.03 -25.19 58.55
C ARG A 75 -23.00 -25.87 59.94
N PRO A 76 -21.89 -25.93 60.71
CA PRO A 76 -21.19 -24.73 61.24
C PRO A 76 -19.65 -24.85 61.52
N ALA A 77 -19.09 -23.83 62.17
CA ALA A 77 -17.75 -23.74 62.83
C ALA A 77 -17.97 -23.43 64.35
N PRO A 78 -17.04 -22.92 65.21
CA PRO A 78 -15.66 -22.35 65.08
C PRO A 78 -14.59 -23.34 65.62
N GLU A 79 -13.40 -23.08 66.24
CA GLU A 79 -12.64 -21.96 66.88
C GLU A 79 -11.11 -22.26 66.76
N ASP A 80 -10.10 -21.39 67.00
CA ASP A 80 -9.91 -19.93 66.87
C ASP A 80 -8.36 -19.63 67.01
N PHE A 81 -7.91 -18.75 67.93
CA PHE A 81 -6.53 -18.42 68.34
C PHE A 81 -5.61 -17.63 67.37
N ASN A 82 -6.12 -16.45 66.96
CA ASN A 82 -5.61 -15.12 67.35
C ASN A 82 -4.10 -14.73 67.19
N ALA A 83 -3.87 -13.51 66.66
CA ALA A 83 -2.62 -12.73 66.74
C ALA A 83 -2.81 -11.52 67.69
N PRO A 84 -1.78 -10.71 68.07
CA PRO A 84 -1.49 -9.48 67.29
C PRO A 84 -0.06 -8.90 67.47
N GLY A 85 0.23 -7.74 66.84
CA GLY A 85 1.30 -6.84 67.32
C GLY A 85 1.90 -5.87 66.28
N ALA A 86 1.98 -4.58 66.63
CA ALA A 86 2.75 -3.54 65.93
C ALA A 86 3.71 -2.84 66.91
N PRO A 87 4.66 -2.00 66.45
CA PRO A 87 5.02 -0.85 67.27
C PRO A 87 5.26 0.46 66.49
N VAL A 88 5.30 1.56 67.25
CA VAL A 88 5.60 2.94 66.78
C VAL A 88 6.61 3.56 67.75
N ARG A 89 7.72 4.11 67.21
CA ARG A 89 8.68 5.12 67.76
C ARG A 89 9.16 5.03 69.24
N PRO A 90 10.41 5.46 69.45
CA PRO A 90 10.70 6.49 70.46
C PRO A 90 11.24 7.79 69.83
N ARG A 91 11.66 8.72 70.69
CA ARG A 91 12.00 10.13 70.43
C ARG A 91 13.36 10.47 71.05
N ASP A 92 14.07 11.41 70.43
CA ASP A 92 14.97 12.46 70.99
C ASP A 92 16.14 11.97 71.92
N ASP A 93 17.29 12.65 72.10
CA ASP A 93 17.60 14.08 72.02
C ASP A 93 19.13 14.32 71.75
N PHE A 94 19.53 15.59 71.53
CA PHE A 94 20.89 16.13 71.27
C PHE A 94 21.57 15.72 69.93
N GLY A 95 22.22 16.58 69.13
CA GLY A 95 22.48 18.04 69.16
C GLY A 95 23.89 18.35 68.60
N ALA A 96 24.20 19.43 67.84
CA ALA A 96 23.41 20.53 67.23
C ALA A 96 24.18 21.13 66.01
N PRO A 97 23.57 21.93 65.11
CA PRO A 97 24.13 22.28 63.77
C PRO A 97 24.83 23.66 63.66
N GLY A 98 25.68 23.86 62.64
CA GLY A 98 26.40 25.12 62.35
C GLY A 98 26.66 25.40 60.87
N ARG A 99 26.60 26.68 60.46
CA ARG A 99 26.72 27.18 59.06
C ARG A 99 28.16 27.57 58.69
N GLY A 100 28.44 27.77 57.40
CA GLY A 100 29.53 28.66 56.93
C GLY A 100 29.24 30.16 57.21
N PRO A 101 30.08 31.13 56.77
CA PRO A 101 30.87 31.11 55.53
C PRO A 101 32.32 31.66 55.64
N GLY A 102 33.05 31.75 54.51
CA GLY A 102 34.19 32.67 54.36
C GLY A 102 35.39 32.17 53.53
N GLY A 103 36.00 33.08 52.78
CA GLY A 103 37.42 33.05 52.35
C GLY A 103 38.10 34.36 52.81
N PRO A 104 39.29 34.78 52.29
CA PRO A 104 40.07 34.20 51.18
C PRO A 104 41.61 34.10 51.41
N GLY A 105 42.35 33.56 50.42
CA GLY A 105 43.73 33.94 50.10
C GLY A 105 44.91 33.06 50.59
N GLY A 106 46.01 33.00 49.81
CA GLY A 106 47.28 32.33 50.17
C GLY A 106 47.97 31.58 48.99
N PRO A 107 49.27 31.80 48.67
CA PRO A 107 49.90 31.23 47.45
C PRO A 107 51.27 30.49 47.62
N VAL A 108 51.89 30.12 46.48
CA VAL A 108 53.33 29.84 46.19
C VAL A 108 53.83 28.36 46.07
N PRO A 109 54.41 27.96 44.90
CA PRO A 109 55.31 26.80 44.69
C PRO A 109 56.80 27.20 44.53
N PRO A 110 57.80 26.27 44.48
CA PRO A 110 58.56 26.07 43.21
C PRO A 110 59.40 24.75 43.00
N GLY A 111 59.62 24.36 41.73
CA GLY A 111 60.87 23.74 41.16
C GLY A 111 61.33 22.32 41.59
N GLY A 112 62.19 21.58 40.84
CA GLY A 112 62.66 21.74 39.44
C GLY A 112 63.96 20.96 39.08
N ARG A 113 64.22 20.78 37.76
CA ARG A 113 65.46 20.28 37.06
C ARG A 113 65.64 18.75 36.84
N GLY A 114 66.23 18.40 35.68
CA GLY A 114 66.78 17.07 35.29
C GLY A 114 68.33 17.07 35.30
N PRO A 115 69.08 16.47 34.32
CA PRO A 115 68.70 15.87 33.03
C PRO A 115 69.42 14.51 32.66
N GLY A 116 69.24 13.99 31.44
CA GLY A 116 70.12 12.94 30.86
C GLY A 116 69.66 12.31 29.53
N GLY A 117 70.52 12.33 28.49
CA GLY A 117 70.43 11.59 27.21
C GLY A 117 71.84 11.13 26.78
N PRO A 118 72.17 10.75 25.52
CA PRO A 118 71.43 10.76 24.23
C PRO A 118 71.18 9.31 23.69
N GLY A 119 70.74 8.97 22.46
CA GLY A 119 70.38 9.64 21.17
C GLY A 119 70.09 8.54 20.10
N GLY A 120 69.81 8.76 18.81
CA GLY A 120 69.60 9.95 17.97
C GLY A 120 69.50 9.59 16.46
N PHE A 121 69.10 10.56 15.60
CA PHE A 121 69.00 10.54 14.10
C PHE A 121 67.89 9.68 13.43
N GLY A 122 67.09 10.18 12.47
CA GLY A 122 66.89 11.55 11.92
C GLY A 122 65.57 11.60 11.09
N ALA A 123 64.72 12.66 11.15
CA ALA A 123 64.81 13.99 10.50
C ALA A 123 64.33 13.99 9.02
N ALA A 124 63.55 14.94 8.47
CA ALA A 124 62.88 16.19 8.94
C ALA A 124 61.51 16.35 8.16
N GLY A 125 60.72 17.43 8.09
CA GLY A 125 60.75 18.84 8.53
C GLY A 125 60.83 19.85 7.35
N ALA A 126 60.13 21.00 7.29
CA ALA A 126 59.06 21.54 8.17
C ALA A 126 58.23 22.70 7.52
N ALA A 127 56.94 22.77 7.89
CA ALA A 127 56.00 23.90 8.16
C ALA A 127 56.38 25.41 8.03
N ALA A 128 55.35 26.30 8.01
CA ALA A 128 55.45 27.75 8.23
C ALA A 128 54.13 28.39 8.76
N ALA A 129 54.19 29.49 9.56
CA ALA A 129 53.04 30.21 10.15
C ALA A 129 53.39 31.64 10.68
N GLY A 130 52.38 32.44 11.07
CA GLY A 130 52.50 33.74 11.82
C GLY A 130 51.28 34.68 11.61
N GLY A 131 50.97 35.70 12.43
CA GLY A 131 51.46 36.05 13.79
C GLY A 131 51.09 37.48 14.27
N LEU A 132 50.86 37.64 15.59
CA LEU A 132 50.99 38.87 16.45
C LEU A 132 49.94 40.03 16.50
N ALA A 133 49.50 40.30 17.74
CA ALA A 133 49.49 41.58 18.51
C ALA A 133 48.44 42.74 18.33
N ALA A 134 47.65 42.94 19.40
CA ALA A 134 47.34 44.18 20.19
C ALA A 134 46.91 45.53 19.55
N GLY A 135 45.86 46.17 20.12
CA GLY A 135 45.61 47.62 19.98
C GLY A 135 44.21 48.17 20.36
N GLY A 136 44.16 49.41 20.87
CA GLY A 136 42.99 50.29 21.11
C GLY A 136 43.50 51.69 21.58
N PRO A 137 42.68 52.75 21.83
CA PRO A 137 41.20 52.81 21.91
C PRO A 137 40.53 54.09 21.27
N ALA A 138 39.21 54.24 21.50
CA ALA A 138 38.42 55.49 21.72
C ALA A 138 37.99 56.47 20.57
N GLY A 139 36.73 56.94 20.68
CA GLY A 139 36.14 58.16 20.08
C GLY A 139 35.29 57.97 18.81
N ALA A 140 34.27 58.80 18.48
CA ALA A 140 33.43 59.76 19.25
C ALA A 140 32.20 60.24 18.42
N ALA A 141 31.24 60.91 19.08
CA ALA A 141 30.18 61.80 18.54
C ALA A 141 28.86 61.24 17.91
N GLY A 142 27.72 61.70 18.46
CA GLY A 142 26.42 61.91 17.78
C GLY A 142 26.26 63.41 17.41
N PRO A 143 25.04 64.05 17.37
CA PRO A 143 23.71 63.67 17.90
C PRO A 143 22.58 63.79 16.82
N GLY A 144 21.26 63.74 17.05
CA GLY A 144 20.42 63.51 18.25
C GLY A 144 18.92 63.81 18.03
N ALA A 145 18.17 63.98 19.13
CA ALA A 145 16.71 64.22 19.26
C ALA A 145 15.76 63.05 18.89
N GLY A 146 14.69 62.75 19.66
CA GLY A 146 14.27 63.29 20.96
C GLY A 146 13.11 62.50 21.61
N ILE A 147 12.93 62.64 22.93
CA ILE A 147 11.84 62.06 23.76
C ILE A 147 11.20 63.20 24.59
N PRO A 148 9.95 63.11 25.08
CA PRO A 148 9.53 62.31 26.27
C PRO A 148 8.21 61.51 26.00
N GLY A 149 7.56 60.77 26.90
CA GLY A 149 7.66 60.42 28.34
C GLY A 149 6.37 59.64 28.71
N ALA A 150 6.08 59.13 29.90
CA ALA A 150 6.81 59.03 31.19
C ALA A 150 6.29 57.79 31.98
N ALA A 151 6.80 57.52 33.18
CA ALA A 151 6.50 56.30 33.95
C ALA A 151 5.37 56.44 35.00
N GLY A 152 4.80 55.31 35.45
CA GLY A 152 3.86 55.23 36.57
C GLY A 152 3.95 53.90 37.33
N ARG A 153 3.98 53.94 38.66
CA ARG A 153 3.99 52.76 39.57
C ARG A 153 2.65 52.67 40.31
N GLY A 154 2.18 51.46 40.68
CA GLY A 154 1.09 51.35 41.64
C GLY A 154 0.57 49.94 41.96
N ALA A 155 0.69 49.55 43.23
CA ALA A 155 -0.19 48.62 43.95
C ALA A 155 -0.49 49.30 45.30
N PRO A 156 -1.67 49.11 45.96
CA PRO A 156 -1.76 47.96 46.89
C PRO A 156 -3.18 47.44 47.31
N ARG A 157 -3.19 46.24 47.93
CA ARG A 157 -3.98 45.77 49.09
C ARG A 157 -5.52 45.56 49.05
N ILE A 158 -5.94 44.70 49.99
CA ILE A 158 -7.31 44.28 50.38
C ILE A 158 -7.70 44.97 51.71
N PRO A 159 -8.99 45.08 52.08
CA PRO A 159 -9.68 44.06 52.91
C PRO A 159 -11.15 43.81 52.47
N GLY A 160 -11.97 42.89 53.02
CA GLY A 160 -11.79 41.85 54.04
C GLY A 160 -13.13 41.13 54.33
N ALA A 161 -13.11 39.94 54.94
CA ALA A 161 -14.32 39.18 55.33
C ALA A 161 -14.79 39.48 56.78
N PRO A 162 -15.95 38.97 57.23
CA PRO A 162 -15.93 37.68 57.98
C PRO A 162 -17.20 36.81 57.84
N GLY A 163 -17.14 35.55 58.33
CA GLY A 163 -18.35 34.79 58.69
C GLY A 163 -18.39 33.29 58.33
N GLY A 164 -17.74 32.43 59.11
CA GLY A 164 -18.15 31.02 59.30
C GLY A 164 -18.75 30.83 60.71
N PRO A 165 -18.93 29.60 61.23
CA PRO A 165 -18.54 28.29 60.70
C PRO A 165 -19.70 27.25 60.65
N GLY A 166 -19.44 26.03 60.15
CA GLY A 166 -20.35 24.90 60.34
C GLY A 166 -20.13 23.70 59.39
N GLY A 167 -19.62 22.60 59.92
CA GLY A 167 -19.80 21.23 59.40
C GLY A 167 -20.13 20.30 60.59
N PRO A 168 -20.16 18.95 60.46
CA PRO A 168 -19.85 18.12 59.29
C PRO A 168 -21.02 17.18 58.88
N GLY A 169 -20.82 16.29 57.88
CA GLY A 169 -21.70 15.12 57.71
C GLY A 169 -21.86 14.54 56.28
N MET A 170 -21.07 13.53 55.95
CA MET A 170 -21.47 12.40 55.06
C MET A 170 -22.22 11.37 55.93
N PRO A 171 -23.11 10.47 55.43
CA PRO A 171 -22.81 9.57 54.29
C PRO A 171 -23.97 9.02 53.41
N GLY A 172 -23.59 8.37 52.30
CA GLY A 172 -24.14 7.07 51.87
C GLY A 172 -25.46 7.00 51.05
N GLY A 173 -25.51 6.00 50.15
CA GLY A 173 -26.77 5.27 49.87
C GLY A 173 -27.05 4.25 50.99
N PRO A 174 -28.13 3.44 50.93
CA PRO A 174 -28.16 2.32 49.95
C PRO A 174 -29.60 1.85 49.55
N ASN A 175 -29.71 0.58 49.11
CA ASN A 175 -30.87 -0.34 49.21
C ASN A 175 -32.03 -0.32 48.19
N GLY A 176 -32.20 -1.46 47.48
CA GLY A 176 -33.51 -2.14 47.36
C GLY A 176 -33.77 -3.04 48.60
N PRO A 177 -34.77 -3.95 48.65
CA PRO A 177 -35.01 -4.99 47.63
C PRO A 177 -36.50 -5.47 47.51
N ASN A 178 -36.69 -6.70 46.99
CA ASN A 178 -37.85 -7.64 47.12
C ASN A 178 -39.04 -7.55 46.12
N GLY A 179 -39.40 -8.73 45.59
CA GLY A 179 -40.75 -9.11 45.09
C GLY A 179 -41.46 -10.02 46.12
N PRO A 180 -42.23 -11.09 45.77
CA PRO A 180 -42.62 -11.63 44.44
C PRO A 180 -44.16 -11.87 44.30
N GLY A 181 -44.65 -12.54 43.22
CA GLY A 181 -46.04 -13.09 43.23
C GLY A 181 -46.73 -13.56 41.93
N ASN A 182 -46.52 -14.84 41.56
CA ASN A 182 -47.44 -15.86 40.96
C ASN A 182 -48.48 -15.65 39.79
N PHE A 183 -48.84 -16.80 39.19
CA PHE A 183 -49.82 -17.09 38.10
C PHE A 183 -51.27 -17.37 38.61
N PRO A 184 -52.38 -17.39 37.80
CA PRO A 184 -52.67 -18.41 36.74
C PRO A 184 -53.54 -17.97 35.51
N GLY A 185 -53.87 -18.92 34.61
CA GLY A 185 -54.93 -18.86 33.55
C GLY A 185 -56.05 -19.89 33.81
N PRO A 186 -56.81 -20.45 32.83
CA PRO A 186 -56.87 -20.26 31.34
C PRO A 186 -58.31 -19.98 30.78
N ASP A 187 -58.55 -20.04 29.45
CA ASP A 187 -59.74 -20.67 28.79
C ASP A 187 -59.86 -20.46 27.24
N GLY A 188 -60.79 -21.18 26.58
CA GLY A 188 -61.25 -21.04 25.16
C GLY A 188 -62.79 -21.23 25.05
N PRO A 189 -63.44 -21.66 23.93
CA PRO A 189 -62.93 -22.06 22.59
C PRO A 189 -63.80 -21.63 21.35
N GLY A 190 -63.39 -22.04 20.13
CA GLY A 190 -64.25 -22.22 18.93
C GLY A 190 -64.49 -21.00 17.99
N GLY A 191 -64.73 -21.16 16.67
CA GLY A 191 -64.66 -22.33 15.78
C GLY A 191 -65.22 -22.04 14.37
N GLY A 192 -64.67 -22.63 13.29
CA GLY A 192 -65.19 -22.47 11.91
C GLY A 192 -64.33 -23.04 10.77
N PHE A 193 -64.88 -24.03 10.05
CA PHE A 193 -64.39 -24.69 8.80
C PHE A 193 -65.65 -24.98 7.93
N PRO A 194 -65.62 -25.39 6.63
CA PRO A 194 -64.65 -26.32 6.00
C PRO A 194 -64.23 -25.99 4.53
N GLY A 195 -63.36 -26.84 3.93
CA GLY A 195 -63.28 -26.96 2.46
C GLY A 195 -61.90 -27.25 1.85
N GLY A 196 -61.59 -28.52 1.61
CA GLY A 196 -60.69 -29.00 0.53
C GLY A 196 -61.45 -30.03 -0.31
N PRO A 197 -60.81 -30.86 -1.19
CA PRO A 197 -59.38 -30.94 -1.56
C PRO A 197 -59.18 -30.86 -3.09
N GLY A 198 -58.02 -31.27 -3.63
CA GLY A 198 -57.90 -31.65 -5.06
C GLY A 198 -56.50 -31.64 -5.65
N ALA A 199 -56.22 -32.55 -6.59
CA ALA A 199 -54.99 -32.59 -7.38
C ALA A 199 -55.21 -33.18 -8.79
N THR A 200 -54.34 -32.80 -9.72
CA THR A 200 -54.13 -33.38 -11.08
C THR A 200 -55.21 -33.19 -12.17
N ARG A 201 -54.71 -33.09 -13.43
CA ARG A 201 -55.38 -33.18 -14.75
C ARG A 201 -56.51 -32.16 -15.04
N ALA A 202 -56.51 -31.36 -16.11
CA ALA A 202 -56.11 -31.49 -17.53
C ALA A 202 -57.12 -32.24 -18.42
N LEU A 203 -57.58 -31.57 -19.49
CA LEU A 203 -57.81 -32.11 -20.84
C LEU A 203 -58.37 -31.03 -21.79
N ASN A 204 -57.72 -30.85 -22.95
CA ASN A 204 -58.38 -30.88 -24.25
C ASN A 204 -57.34 -30.99 -25.38
N ALA A 205 -57.30 -32.16 -26.00
CA ALA A 205 -56.70 -32.46 -27.30
C ALA A 205 -57.80 -33.16 -28.13
N PRO A 206 -57.69 -33.27 -29.47
CA PRO A 206 -56.85 -34.34 -30.02
C PRO A 206 -56.07 -33.95 -31.29
N GLY A 207 -55.11 -34.81 -31.67
CA GLY A 207 -54.31 -34.68 -32.90
C GLY A 207 -53.01 -35.49 -32.78
N GLU A 208 -52.97 -36.70 -33.34
CA GLU A 208 -51.93 -37.69 -33.07
C GLU A 208 -50.93 -37.88 -34.22
N GLN A 209 -49.62 -37.83 -33.89
CA GLN A 209 -48.54 -38.68 -34.43
C GLN A 209 -48.25 -38.62 -35.96
N PRO A 210 -47.19 -39.30 -36.50
CA PRO A 210 -46.05 -39.99 -35.88
C PRO A 210 -44.69 -39.33 -36.27
N THR A 211 -43.62 -40.13 -36.47
CA THR A 211 -42.21 -39.71 -36.51
C THR A 211 -41.52 -39.82 -37.89
N MET A 212 -40.29 -39.28 -37.96
CA MET A 212 -39.23 -39.43 -38.99
C MET A 212 -39.13 -38.46 -40.19
N ALA A 213 -37.88 -38.10 -40.49
CA ALA A 213 -37.27 -37.74 -41.78
C ALA A 213 -37.55 -36.40 -42.53
N VAL A 214 -36.42 -35.86 -43.03
CA VAL A 214 -36.11 -35.04 -44.24
C VAL A 214 -37.02 -35.29 -45.47
N PRO A 215 -37.27 -34.38 -46.48
CA PRO A 215 -36.67 -33.08 -46.87
C PRO A 215 -37.70 -31.88 -46.81
N PRO A 216 -38.30 -31.19 -47.85
CA PRO A 216 -37.92 -30.84 -49.26
C PRO A 216 -38.27 -29.41 -49.84
N MET A 217 -37.43 -28.96 -50.80
CA MET A 217 -37.73 -28.26 -52.10
C MET A 217 -38.50 -26.92 -52.25
N SER A 218 -37.88 -25.94 -52.94
CA SER A 218 -38.29 -25.30 -54.24
C SER A 218 -37.63 -23.90 -54.46
N GLY A 219 -37.31 -23.40 -55.66
CA GLY A 219 -37.27 -23.99 -57.01
C GLY A 219 -36.74 -23.03 -58.12
N ASP A 220 -36.08 -23.59 -59.15
CA ASP A 220 -35.78 -23.12 -60.53
C ASP A 220 -35.29 -21.70 -60.91
N ARG A 221 -34.22 -21.66 -61.76
CA ARG A 221 -34.29 -21.10 -63.15
C ARG A 221 -33.07 -21.36 -64.07
N ARG A 222 -33.35 -22.05 -65.19
CA ARG A 222 -32.70 -22.00 -66.55
C ARG A 222 -31.37 -22.75 -66.83
N LEU A 223 -31.20 -23.06 -68.13
CA LEU A 223 -30.26 -23.92 -68.89
C LEU A 223 -30.24 -23.42 -70.36
N PRO A 224 -29.51 -24.02 -71.35
CA PRO A 224 -28.35 -24.97 -71.37
C PRO A 224 -27.12 -24.20 -71.93
N PRO A 225 -26.23 -24.68 -72.86
CA PRO A 225 -25.69 -26.02 -73.25
C PRO A 225 -24.13 -26.08 -73.17
N GLY A 226 -23.40 -27.13 -73.59
CA GLY A 226 -23.77 -28.52 -73.90
C GLY A 226 -22.61 -29.42 -74.42
N SER A 227 -22.78 -30.74 -74.25
CA SER A 227 -22.39 -31.85 -75.17
C SER A 227 -20.91 -32.21 -75.49
N ARG A 228 -20.34 -33.17 -74.71
CA ARG A 228 -19.84 -34.55 -75.08
C ARG A 228 -18.91 -34.79 -76.33
N PRO A 229 -18.25 -35.97 -76.51
CA PRO A 229 -17.57 -36.91 -75.57
C PRO A 229 -16.23 -37.58 -76.08
N ILE A 230 -15.43 -38.18 -75.16
CA ILE A 230 -14.53 -39.38 -75.34
C ILE A 230 -13.27 -39.27 -76.28
N PRO A 231 -12.10 -39.91 -75.98
CA PRO A 231 -10.79 -39.71 -76.67
C PRO A 231 -10.44 -40.76 -77.75
N PRO A 232 -9.36 -40.56 -78.56
CA PRO A 232 -8.12 -41.37 -78.39
C PRO A 232 -6.76 -40.75 -78.86
N HIS A 233 -5.67 -41.52 -78.64
CA HIS A 233 -4.30 -41.62 -79.21
C HIS A 233 -3.58 -40.59 -80.14
N ASP A 234 -2.24 -40.62 -79.98
CA ASP A 234 -1.05 -40.09 -80.71
C ASP A 234 -0.92 -40.54 -82.20
N PRO A 235 -0.28 -39.80 -83.17
CA PRO A 235 1.22 -39.73 -83.34
C PRO A 235 1.86 -38.48 -84.06
N GLY A 236 3.21 -38.33 -84.01
CA GLY A 236 4.02 -37.93 -85.22
C GLY A 236 5.10 -36.80 -85.18
N GLU A 237 6.38 -37.16 -84.98
CA GLU A 237 7.67 -36.73 -85.64
C GLU A 237 8.06 -35.26 -86.00
N ASP A 238 9.15 -34.74 -85.39
CA ASP A 238 10.43 -34.14 -85.92
C ASP A 238 10.48 -33.02 -87.03
N PRO A 239 11.63 -32.32 -87.34
CA PRO A 239 13.07 -32.63 -87.08
C PRO A 239 14.05 -31.43 -86.75
N THR A 240 15.38 -31.71 -86.80
CA THR A 240 16.60 -30.82 -86.91
C THR A 240 17.06 -30.05 -85.64
N ILE A 241 18.28 -30.18 -85.09
CA ILE A 241 19.71 -30.18 -85.55
C ILE A 241 20.39 -28.80 -85.48
N TYR A 242 21.43 -28.67 -84.64
CA TYR A 242 22.79 -28.17 -85.00
C TYR A 242 23.82 -28.48 -83.90
N LEU A 243 25.12 -28.47 -84.25
CA LEU A 243 26.24 -29.00 -83.44
C LEU A 243 27.54 -28.22 -83.77
N HIS A 244 28.45 -28.02 -82.82
CA HIS A 244 29.83 -27.57 -83.05
C HIS A 244 30.83 -28.24 -82.08
N GLN A 245 32.12 -28.33 -82.46
CA GLN A 245 33.13 -29.20 -81.81
C GLN A 245 34.51 -28.53 -81.60
N ASN A 246 35.16 -28.87 -80.47
CA ASN A 246 36.64 -28.98 -80.24
C ASN A 246 37.55 -27.74 -80.49
N PRO A 247 38.88 -27.81 -80.21
CA PRO A 247 39.70 -28.75 -79.40
C PRO A 247 40.44 -28.04 -78.21
N GLY A 248 41.28 -28.66 -77.36
CA GLY A 248 41.63 -30.07 -77.11
C GLY A 248 43.14 -30.32 -76.82
N HIS A 249 43.50 -31.03 -75.73
CA HIS A 249 44.78 -31.77 -75.47
C HIS A 249 44.64 -32.58 -74.15
N SER A 250 44.79 -33.93 -74.09
CA SER A 250 46.03 -34.75 -74.01
C SER A 250 46.80 -34.62 -72.67
N ARG A 251 47.17 -35.64 -71.87
CA ARG A 251 47.21 -37.14 -71.86
C ARG A 251 47.13 -37.61 -70.37
N GLY A 252 46.95 -38.89 -69.95
CA GLY A 252 46.77 -40.20 -70.59
C GLY A 252 46.87 -41.35 -69.54
N GLU A 253 46.38 -42.57 -69.83
CA GLU A 253 46.38 -43.76 -68.93
C GLU A 253 47.64 -44.66 -69.07
N PRO A 254 47.85 -45.73 -68.25
CA PRO A 254 47.32 -47.08 -68.63
C PRO A 254 47.07 -48.14 -67.52
N ALA A 255 46.42 -49.26 -67.93
CA ALA A 255 46.62 -50.68 -67.53
C ALA A 255 46.09 -51.29 -66.17
N LEU A 256 44.92 -51.95 -66.28
CA LEU A 256 44.61 -53.40 -66.09
C LEU A 256 45.48 -54.39 -65.24
N LEU A 257 44.80 -55.46 -64.75
CA LEU A 257 45.28 -56.77 -64.20
C LEU A 257 45.92 -56.74 -62.76
N THR A 258 45.87 -57.77 -61.89
CA THR A 258 45.45 -59.21 -61.94
C THR A 258 44.69 -59.72 -60.68
N HIS A 259 44.06 -60.90 -60.83
CA HIS A 259 43.49 -61.84 -59.82
C HIS A 259 44.25 -62.06 -58.49
N ARG A 260 43.55 -62.63 -57.47
CA ARG A 260 43.75 -64.03 -56.97
C ARG A 260 42.86 -64.39 -55.74
N GLU A 261 42.27 -65.59 -55.74
CA GLU A 261 41.55 -66.22 -54.60
C GLU A 261 42.50 -67.08 -53.73
N PRO A 262 42.03 -67.62 -52.59
CA PRO A 262 41.69 -69.06 -52.64
C PRO A 262 40.44 -69.48 -51.84
N ASP A 263 39.70 -70.41 -52.44
CA ASP A 263 39.34 -71.73 -51.90
C ASP A 263 39.10 -71.90 -50.39
N TYR A 264 37.89 -72.31 -50.03
CA TYR A 264 37.66 -73.37 -49.04
C TYR A 264 36.49 -74.25 -49.50
N GLU A 265 36.69 -75.56 -49.43
CA GLU A 265 35.74 -76.61 -49.85
C GLU A 265 34.65 -76.83 -48.78
N ASP A 266 33.47 -77.28 -49.21
CA ASP A 266 32.71 -78.36 -48.56
C ASP A 266 31.60 -78.83 -49.53
N ASP A 267 31.76 -80.02 -50.10
CA ASP A 267 30.71 -80.72 -50.86
C ASP A 267 29.68 -81.35 -49.90
N TYR A 268 28.40 -81.37 -50.29
CA TYR A 268 27.71 -82.58 -50.79
C TYR A 268 26.18 -82.38 -50.88
N ASP A 269 25.61 -82.85 -51.99
CA ASP A 269 24.24 -83.35 -52.28
C ASP A 269 23.05 -82.86 -51.40
N ASP A 270 21.96 -82.39 -51.99
CA ASP A 270 21.04 -83.27 -52.73
C ASP A 270 20.37 -82.63 -53.97
N ASP A 271 20.04 -83.47 -54.95
CA ASP A 271 19.35 -83.12 -56.22
C ASP A 271 17.83 -83.28 -56.10
N TYR A 272 17.06 -82.27 -56.55
CA TYR A 272 15.76 -82.49 -57.21
C TYR A 272 15.20 -81.24 -57.92
N GLY A 273 14.99 -81.35 -59.23
CA GLY A 273 13.78 -80.85 -59.93
C GLY A 273 13.64 -79.34 -60.24
N PRO A 274 13.30 -78.95 -61.48
CA PRO A 274 12.88 -77.59 -61.82
C PRO A 274 11.35 -77.42 -61.70
N GLU A 275 10.90 -76.50 -60.84
CA GLU A 275 9.50 -76.03 -60.80
C GLU A 275 9.45 -74.48 -60.77
N ASP A 276 8.36 -73.91 -61.28
CA ASP A 276 8.24 -72.48 -61.56
C ASP A 276 8.14 -71.61 -60.28
N GLU A 277 9.07 -70.67 -60.07
CA GLU A 277 8.87 -69.59 -59.09
C GLU A 277 7.80 -68.60 -59.59
N ASP A 278 6.56 -68.88 -59.21
CA ASP A 278 5.39 -68.00 -59.35
C ASP A 278 5.73 -66.58 -58.86
N PRO A 279 5.38 -65.50 -59.59
CA PRO A 279 5.81 -64.15 -59.25
C PRO A 279 5.22 -63.68 -57.92
N LEU A 280 6.07 -63.72 -56.87
CA LEU A 280 5.87 -63.26 -55.49
C LEU A 280 4.57 -62.48 -55.29
N THR A 281 3.57 -63.10 -54.66
CA THR A 281 2.22 -62.55 -54.62
C THR A 281 2.24 -61.12 -54.07
N ASP A 282 1.37 -60.25 -54.60
CA ASP A 282 1.40 -58.83 -54.22
C ASP A 282 1.17 -58.64 -52.71
N THR A 283 0.51 -59.60 -52.05
CA THR A 283 0.45 -59.79 -50.60
C THR A 283 1.81 -60.00 -49.91
N GLU A 284 2.66 -60.87 -50.43
CA GLU A 284 3.99 -61.18 -49.89
C GLU A 284 5.00 -60.08 -50.21
N ALA A 285 4.95 -59.49 -51.41
CA ALA A 285 5.71 -58.30 -51.75
C ALA A 285 5.39 -57.14 -50.79
N ARG A 286 4.09 -56.92 -50.47
CA ARG A 286 3.66 -55.98 -49.43
C ARG A 286 4.11 -56.38 -48.03
N ALA A 287 4.12 -57.67 -47.69
CA ALA A 287 4.60 -58.17 -46.38
C ALA A 287 6.11 -57.94 -46.20
N LEU A 288 6.93 -58.23 -47.21
CA LEU A 288 8.37 -57.96 -47.23
C LEU A 288 8.68 -56.46 -47.19
N ARG A 289 7.92 -55.63 -47.93
CA ARG A 289 8.00 -54.16 -47.82
C ARG A 289 7.65 -53.69 -46.41
N ARG A 290 6.56 -54.19 -45.79
CA ARG A 290 6.24 -53.92 -44.37
C ARG A 290 7.38 -54.34 -43.43
N LYS A 291 7.96 -55.54 -43.59
CA LYS A 291 9.08 -56.06 -42.78
C LYS A 291 10.33 -55.18 -42.91
N LYS A 292 10.61 -54.65 -44.10
CA LYS A 292 11.73 -53.71 -44.40
C LYS A 292 11.47 -52.31 -43.82
N ILE A 293 10.22 -51.82 -43.87
CA ILE A 293 9.79 -50.56 -43.24
C ILE A 293 9.85 -50.66 -41.71
N TRP A 294 9.30 -51.71 -41.09
CA TRP A 294 9.35 -51.92 -39.63
C TRP A 294 10.78 -52.06 -39.11
N ARG A 295 11.70 -52.66 -39.89
CA ARG A 295 13.14 -52.65 -39.59
C ARG A 295 13.75 -51.25 -39.64
N ARG A 296 13.33 -50.38 -40.57
CA ARG A 296 13.74 -48.97 -40.59
C ARG A 296 13.16 -48.19 -39.40
N VAL A 297 11.85 -48.28 -39.16
CA VAL A 297 11.15 -47.63 -38.02
C VAL A 297 11.79 -48.01 -36.68
N ARG A 298 12.10 -49.30 -36.46
CA ARG A 298 12.84 -49.73 -35.26
C ARG A 298 14.24 -49.13 -35.18
N ARG A 299 15.01 -49.10 -36.28
CA ARG A 299 16.36 -48.50 -36.28
C ARG A 299 16.31 -46.99 -36.03
N THR A 300 15.38 -46.25 -36.63
CA THR A 300 15.19 -44.83 -36.35
C THR A 300 14.67 -44.58 -34.93
N ALA A 301 13.84 -45.47 -34.38
CA ALA A 301 13.44 -45.41 -32.97
C ALA A 301 14.63 -45.64 -32.04
N TYR A 302 15.43 -46.71 -32.24
CA TYR A 302 16.63 -46.96 -31.42
C TYR A 302 17.66 -45.82 -31.52
N VAL A 303 17.89 -45.27 -32.72
CA VAL A 303 18.78 -44.11 -32.91
C VAL A 303 18.20 -42.84 -32.26
N GLY A 304 16.89 -42.61 -32.38
CA GLY A 304 16.20 -41.49 -31.73
C GLY A 304 16.26 -41.58 -30.20
N THR A 305 16.02 -42.77 -29.62
CA THR A 305 16.17 -43.02 -28.18
C THR A 305 17.62 -42.89 -27.73
N ALA A 306 18.58 -43.42 -28.50
CA ALA A 306 20.00 -43.28 -28.18
C ALA A 306 20.47 -41.82 -28.20
N LEU A 307 20.13 -41.05 -29.24
CA LEU A 307 20.41 -39.61 -29.30
C LEU A 307 19.67 -38.84 -28.19
N GLY A 308 18.42 -39.19 -27.90
CA GLY A 308 17.63 -38.62 -26.81
C GLY A 308 18.18 -38.88 -25.40
N ILE A 309 19.11 -39.82 -25.24
CA ILE A 309 19.85 -40.07 -23.98
C ILE A 309 21.26 -39.45 -24.06
N ILE A 310 21.98 -39.68 -25.16
CA ILE A 310 23.37 -39.24 -25.35
C ILE A 310 23.47 -37.70 -25.40
N ILE A 311 22.53 -37.00 -26.04
CA ILE A 311 22.58 -35.54 -26.15
C ILE A 311 22.41 -34.88 -24.77
N PRO A 312 21.39 -35.22 -23.93
CA PRO A 312 21.32 -34.71 -22.56
C PRO A 312 22.52 -35.08 -21.69
N VAL A 313 23.07 -36.30 -21.78
CA VAL A 313 24.24 -36.73 -20.99
C VAL A 313 25.49 -35.96 -21.40
N LEU A 314 25.73 -35.76 -22.70
CA LEU A 314 26.85 -34.97 -23.20
C LEU A 314 26.70 -33.49 -22.85
N ALA A 315 25.49 -32.93 -23.00
CA ALA A 315 25.19 -31.57 -22.58
C ALA A 315 25.38 -31.38 -21.07
N PHE A 316 25.05 -32.38 -20.25
CA PHE A 316 25.22 -32.36 -18.80
C PHE A 316 26.71 -32.32 -18.46
N PHE A 317 27.51 -33.20 -19.08
CA PHE A 317 28.97 -33.24 -18.89
C PHE A 317 29.63 -31.93 -19.33
N ILE A 318 29.30 -31.38 -20.50
CA ILE A 318 29.82 -30.09 -20.97
C ILE A 318 29.43 -28.97 -19.99
N THR A 319 28.15 -28.89 -19.59
CA THR A 319 27.68 -27.90 -18.62
C THR A 319 28.42 -28.04 -17.29
N TYR A 320 28.65 -29.27 -16.80
CA TYR A 320 29.34 -29.55 -15.55
C TYR A 320 30.80 -29.07 -15.57
N GLN A 321 31.49 -29.17 -16.70
CA GLN A 321 32.84 -28.62 -16.84
C GLN A 321 32.83 -27.08 -16.93
N MET A 322 31.81 -26.49 -17.56
CA MET A 322 31.72 -25.03 -17.77
C MET A 322 31.13 -24.24 -16.59
N VAL A 323 30.35 -24.86 -15.69
CA VAL A 323 29.79 -24.17 -14.52
C VAL A 323 30.72 -24.24 -13.32
N GLU A 324 31.06 -23.09 -12.77
CA GLU A 324 31.64 -22.97 -11.44
C GLU A 324 30.53 -22.94 -10.38
N VAL A 325 30.87 -23.41 -9.18
CA VAL A 325 30.04 -23.36 -7.98
C VAL A 325 30.86 -22.56 -6.96
N GLU A 326 30.40 -21.35 -6.64
CA GLU A 326 31.05 -20.51 -5.64
C GLU A 326 30.95 -21.15 -4.24
N SER A 327 31.93 -20.91 -3.37
CA SER A 327 31.87 -21.55 -2.05
C SER A 327 30.72 -21.01 -1.22
N PRO A 328 30.09 -21.86 -0.38
CA PRO A 328 28.94 -21.43 0.41
C PRO A 328 29.27 -20.29 1.40
N GLN A 329 30.53 -20.16 1.79
CA GLN A 329 31.07 -19.12 2.66
C GLN A 329 31.31 -17.79 1.92
N GLU A 330 31.85 -17.82 0.70
CA GLU A 330 31.98 -16.62 -0.14
C GLU A 330 30.61 -16.04 -0.49
N LEU A 331 29.61 -16.89 -0.74
CA LEU A 331 28.24 -16.48 -0.97
C LEU A 331 27.58 -15.84 0.26
N ALA A 332 27.80 -16.40 1.45
CA ALA A 332 27.35 -15.77 2.70
C ALA A 332 28.00 -14.39 2.90
N ALA A 333 29.29 -14.23 2.55
CA ALA A 333 30.00 -12.94 2.62
C ALA A 333 29.52 -11.93 1.55
N LYS A 334 29.24 -12.37 0.32
CA LYS A 334 28.64 -11.52 -0.74
C LYS A 334 27.26 -11.00 -0.33
N GLN A 335 26.48 -11.80 0.38
CA GLN A 335 25.11 -11.47 0.83
C GLN A 335 25.04 -10.70 2.17
N ASP A 336 26.16 -10.18 2.69
CA ASP A 336 26.18 -9.37 3.93
C ASP A 336 26.03 -7.86 3.67
N GLN A 337 25.75 -7.46 2.43
CA GLN A 337 25.61 -6.06 2.04
C GLN A 337 24.23 -5.52 2.44
N ALA A 338 24.18 -4.69 3.48
CA ALA A 338 22.94 -4.11 3.99
C ALA A 338 22.36 -3.03 3.04
N VAL A 339 21.06 -3.12 2.74
CA VAL A 339 20.35 -2.11 1.93
C VAL A 339 20.33 -0.79 2.68
N THR A 340 20.88 0.27 2.09
CA THR A 340 21.00 1.56 2.76
C THR A 340 19.87 2.48 2.29
N LEU A 341 18.95 2.85 3.20
CA LEU A 341 17.92 3.85 2.92
C LEU A 341 18.50 5.26 3.18
N LEU A 342 18.29 6.18 2.23
CA LEU A 342 18.76 7.57 2.29
C LEU A 342 17.57 8.55 2.22
N TRP A 343 17.65 9.66 2.95
CA TRP A 343 16.68 10.76 2.89
C TRP A 343 16.81 11.50 1.54
N ALA A 344 15.88 12.41 1.25
CA ALA A 344 15.93 13.27 0.06
C ALA A 344 17.23 14.08 -0.10
N ASP A 345 17.91 14.41 1.01
CA ASP A 345 19.21 15.10 1.01
C ASP A 345 20.42 14.16 0.81
N GLY A 346 20.19 12.86 0.63
CA GLY A 346 21.22 11.83 0.50
C GLY A 346 21.84 11.37 1.83
N SER A 347 21.44 11.93 2.98
CA SER A 347 21.90 11.47 4.29
C SER A 347 21.26 10.15 4.69
N GLU A 348 21.92 9.36 5.53
CA GLU A 348 21.44 8.03 5.90
C GLU A 348 20.18 8.08 6.79
N ILE A 349 19.19 7.25 6.47
CA ILE A 349 18.02 6.94 7.31
C ILE A 349 18.36 5.78 8.24
N THR A 350 18.70 4.64 7.63
CA THR A 350 18.99 3.37 8.30
C THR A 350 19.59 2.39 7.30
N LYS A 351 20.30 1.38 7.80
CA LYS A 351 20.70 0.20 7.02
C LYS A 351 19.78 -0.97 7.36
N LEU A 352 19.03 -1.43 6.36
CA LEU A 352 18.28 -2.67 6.43
C LEU A 352 19.24 -3.84 6.22
N ALA A 353 20.02 -4.12 7.26
CA ALA A 353 20.83 -5.33 7.37
C ALA A 353 19.95 -6.58 7.31
N ALA A 354 20.60 -7.72 7.07
CA ALA A 354 20.08 -9.06 7.26
C ALA A 354 19.82 -9.39 8.75
N SER A 355 18.95 -8.60 9.40
CA SER A 355 18.63 -8.61 10.84
C SER A 355 19.86 -8.50 11.77
N GLY A 356 20.33 -7.27 11.94
CA GLY A 356 21.27 -6.88 13.00
C GLY A 356 22.71 -6.72 12.54
N ALA A 357 23.46 -5.84 13.22
CA ALA A 357 24.87 -5.55 12.95
C ALA A 357 25.84 -6.63 13.51
N ASN A 358 25.39 -7.88 13.54
CA ASN A 358 26.12 -9.09 13.92
C ASN A 358 25.27 -10.29 13.46
N ARG A 359 25.28 -10.60 12.16
CA ARG A 359 24.61 -11.79 11.62
C ARG A 359 25.39 -13.02 12.08
N GLN A 360 24.96 -13.64 13.18
CA GLN A 360 25.63 -14.81 13.73
C GLN A 360 25.48 -15.99 12.75
N LEU A 361 26.53 -16.22 11.95
CA LEU A 361 26.67 -17.40 11.12
C LEU A 361 26.79 -18.61 12.04
N LEU A 362 25.73 -19.42 12.13
CA LEU A 362 25.72 -20.63 12.93
C LEU A 362 26.53 -21.73 12.25
N THR A 363 27.28 -22.52 13.03
CA THR A 363 27.81 -23.79 12.55
C THR A 363 26.71 -24.85 12.50
N TYR A 364 26.95 -25.98 11.81
CA TYR A 364 26.01 -27.10 11.73
C TYR A 364 25.52 -27.59 13.10
N ASP A 365 26.43 -27.62 14.09
CA ASP A 365 26.16 -28.09 15.45
C ASP A 365 25.36 -27.09 16.30
N GLN A 366 25.34 -25.81 15.90
CA GLN A 366 24.49 -24.77 16.49
C GLN A 366 23.08 -24.73 15.88
N MET A 367 22.78 -25.63 14.93
CA MET A 367 21.45 -25.79 14.34
C MET A 367 20.79 -27.06 14.89
N PRO A 368 19.65 -26.95 15.60
CA PRO A 368 18.94 -28.10 16.14
C PRO A 368 18.51 -29.08 15.07
N ASP A 369 18.55 -30.36 15.42
CA ASP A 369 18.09 -31.45 14.56
C ASP A 369 16.61 -31.30 14.18
N ILE A 370 15.78 -30.83 15.12
CA ILE A 370 14.36 -30.51 14.87
C ILE A 370 14.16 -29.33 13.92
N MET A 371 15.12 -28.40 13.83
CA MET A 371 15.08 -27.26 12.91
C MET A 371 15.49 -27.69 11.50
N ARG A 372 16.56 -28.49 11.38
CA ARG A 372 16.95 -29.11 10.10
C ARG A 372 15.82 -29.99 9.55
N LYS A 373 15.27 -30.90 10.36
CA LYS A 373 14.17 -31.80 9.96
C LYS A 373 12.86 -31.07 9.63
N ALA A 374 12.56 -29.95 10.28
CA ALA A 374 11.45 -29.10 9.88
C ALA A 374 11.66 -28.51 8.46
N VAL A 375 12.86 -28.03 8.15
CA VAL A 375 13.18 -27.50 6.81
C VAL A 375 13.27 -28.59 5.75
N TYR A 376 13.80 -29.77 6.07
CA TYR A 376 13.71 -30.93 5.18
C TYR A 376 12.24 -31.29 4.91
N ALA A 377 11.38 -31.35 5.94
CA ALA A 377 9.97 -31.68 5.76
C ALA A 377 9.21 -30.65 4.91
N ALA A 378 9.58 -29.37 5.04
CA ALA A 378 9.04 -28.25 4.28
C ALA A 378 9.46 -28.25 2.80
N GLU A 379 10.77 -28.34 2.54
CA GLU A 379 11.40 -28.02 1.25
C GLU A 379 11.96 -29.25 0.51
N ASP A 380 12.65 -30.16 1.20
CA ASP A 380 13.30 -31.33 0.59
C ASP A 380 13.51 -32.46 1.61
N ALA A 381 12.53 -33.37 1.70
CA ALA A 381 12.59 -34.48 2.65
C ALA A 381 13.63 -35.55 2.25
N SER A 382 14.16 -35.49 1.03
CA SER A 382 15.20 -36.38 0.51
C SER A 382 16.61 -35.81 0.68
N PHE A 383 16.75 -34.60 1.24
CA PHE A 383 17.96 -33.78 1.18
C PHE A 383 19.24 -34.53 1.55
N GLU A 384 19.25 -35.31 2.64
CA GLU A 384 20.45 -36.00 3.11
C GLU A 384 20.91 -37.13 2.19
N THR A 385 20.04 -37.62 1.29
CA THR A 385 20.28 -38.81 0.43
C THR A 385 20.25 -38.53 -1.07
N ASN A 386 19.71 -37.40 -1.52
CA ASN A 386 19.61 -37.07 -2.94
C ASN A 386 20.94 -36.56 -3.53
N ALA A 387 21.06 -36.53 -4.85
CA ALA A 387 22.23 -36.01 -5.56
C ALA A 387 22.15 -34.49 -5.83
N GLY A 388 21.50 -33.72 -4.96
CA GLY A 388 21.24 -32.29 -5.19
C GLY A 388 20.06 -32.01 -6.14
N PHE A 389 19.41 -33.05 -6.68
CA PHE A 389 18.12 -33.00 -7.36
C PHE A 389 17.32 -34.29 -7.04
N ASP A 390 16.00 -34.21 -6.90
CA ASP A 390 15.15 -35.40 -6.70
C ASP A 390 14.80 -36.01 -8.07
N MET A 391 15.56 -37.03 -8.48
CA MET A 391 15.28 -37.78 -9.71
C MET A 391 13.93 -38.51 -9.67
N THR A 392 13.45 -38.94 -8.49
CA THR A 392 12.10 -39.52 -8.34
C THR A 392 11.03 -38.44 -8.48
N GLY A 393 11.31 -37.24 -8.01
CA GLY A 393 10.48 -36.04 -8.12
C GLY A 393 10.37 -35.55 -9.54
N ILE A 394 11.46 -35.55 -10.32
CA ILE A 394 11.44 -35.24 -11.75
C ILE A 394 10.63 -36.29 -12.52
N LEU A 395 10.86 -37.58 -12.29
CA LEU A 395 10.08 -38.66 -12.93
C LEU A 395 8.60 -38.61 -12.54
N ARG A 396 8.29 -38.34 -11.26
CA ARG A 396 6.92 -38.16 -10.75
C ARG A 396 6.26 -36.90 -11.31
N ALA A 397 6.98 -35.79 -11.46
CA ALA A 397 6.48 -34.57 -12.07
C ALA A 397 6.18 -34.77 -13.55
N VAL A 398 7.07 -35.42 -14.32
CA VAL A 398 6.82 -35.78 -15.72
C VAL A 398 5.61 -36.72 -15.86
N TRP A 399 5.49 -37.71 -14.97
CA TRP A 399 4.32 -38.60 -14.96
C TRP A 399 3.02 -37.86 -14.62
N ASN A 400 3.03 -37.07 -13.55
CA ASN A 400 1.91 -36.23 -13.12
C ASN A 400 1.50 -35.26 -14.22
N GLN A 401 2.45 -34.63 -14.92
CA GLN A 401 2.18 -33.72 -16.04
C GLN A 401 1.46 -34.40 -17.20
N VAL A 402 1.76 -35.68 -17.45
CA VAL A 402 1.07 -36.52 -18.45
C VAL A 402 -0.29 -37.02 -17.94
N SER A 403 -0.48 -37.13 -16.61
CA SER A 403 -1.71 -37.60 -15.96
C SER A 403 -2.59 -36.49 -15.37
N GLY A 404 -2.33 -35.21 -15.66
CA GLY A 404 -3.13 -34.06 -15.18
C GLY A 404 -2.98 -33.73 -13.69
N GLY A 405 -1.86 -34.03 -13.04
CA GLY A 405 -1.56 -33.67 -11.66
C GLY A 405 -0.45 -32.62 -11.51
N GLU A 406 -0.51 -31.83 -10.44
CA GLU A 406 0.54 -30.86 -10.11
C GLU A 406 1.80 -31.53 -9.53
N GLY A 407 2.95 -30.85 -9.62
CA GLY A 407 4.21 -31.38 -9.10
C GLY A 407 5.40 -30.43 -9.27
N GLY A 408 5.64 -29.57 -8.28
CA GLY A 408 6.84 -28.75 -8.17
C GLY A 408 7.66 -29.11 -6.93
N GLY A 409 8.93 -29.50 -7.11
CA GLY A 409 9.83 -29.87 -6.02
C GLY A 409 11.28 -29.54 -6.35
N SER A 410 11.70 -28.29 -6.08
CA SER A 410 13.10 -27.88 -6.18
C SER A 410 13.82 -28.19 -4.87
N THR A 411 14.89 -28.98 -4.92
CA THR A 411 15.67 -29.36 -3.72
C THR A 411 16.25 -28.14 -3.02
N ILE A 412 16.60 -28.29 -1.74
CA ILE A 412 17.34 -27.27 -0.99
C ILE A 412 18.62 -26.85 -1.74
N SER A 413 19.29 -27.79 -2.41
CA SER A 413 20.46 -27.50 -3.25
C SER A 413 20.14 -26.66 -4.49
N GLN A 414 19.03 -26.94 -5.19
CA GLN A 414 18.59 -26.12 -6.34
C GLN A 414 18.14 -24.73 -5.88
N GLN A 415 17.43 -24.63 -4.75
CA GLN A 415 17.02 -23.36 -4.16
C GLN A 415 18.22 -22.51 -3.73
N TYR A 416 19.24 -23.13 -3.11
CA TYR A 416 20.48 -22.45 -2.75
C TYR A 416 21.21 -21.92 -4.00
N VAL A 417 21.43 -22.77 -5.01
CA VAL A 417 22.05 -22.38 -6.29
C VAL A 417 21.27 -21.25 -6.98
N LYS A 418 19.94 -21.28 -6.96
CA LYS A 418 19.08 -20.22 -7.48
C LYS A 418 19.28 -18.88 -6.77
N LYS A 419 19.31 -18.88 -5.43
CA LYS A 419 19.54 -17.65 -4.65
C LYS A 419 20.97 -17.13 -4.83
N ALA A 420 21.94 -18.03 -4.94
CA ALA A 420 23.35 -17.76 -5.13
C ALA A 420 23.70 -17.14 -6.49
N SER A 421 23.20 -17.71 -7.58
CA SER A 421 23.60 -17.35 -8.95
C SER A 421 23.13 -15.97 -9.42
N GLY A 422 22.24 -15.30 -8.69
CA GLY A 422 21.69 -13.98 -9.05
C GLY A 422 20.75 -13.97 -10.27
N ASP A 423 20.62 -15.11 -10.94
CA ASP A 423 20.07 -15.26 -12.28
C ASP A 423 18.55 -15.50 -12.22
N GLU A 424 17.74 -14.59 -12.77
CA GLU A 424 16.28 -14.55 -12.57
C GLU A 424 15.46 -14.99 -13.80
N ASP A 425 16.10 -15.11 -14.97
CA ASP A 425 15.45 -15.44 -16.24
C ASP A 425 14.72 -16.80 -16.20
N LYS A 426 13.40 -16.82 -16.42
CA LYS A 426 12.57 -18.05 -16.35
C LYS A 426 12.81 -19.07 -17.49
N THR A 427 14.01 -19.14 -18.06
CA THR A 427 14.38 -20.00 -19.18
C THR A 427 14.62 -21.46 -18.77
N LEU A 428 14.42 -22.39 -19.73
CA LEU A 428 14.78 -23.80 -19.58
C LEU A 428 16.29 -24.00 -19.44
N THR A 429 17.10 -23.17 -20.09
CA THR A 429 18.57 -23.16 -19.97
C THR A 429 19.01 -22.77 -18.56
N ARG A 430 18.37 -21.80 -17.90
CA ARG A 430 18.63 -21.50 -16.49
C ARG A 430 18.26 -22.67 -15.58
N LYS A 431 17.08 -23.29 -15.74
CA LYS A 431 16.69 -24.50 -14.97
C LYS A 431 17.65 -25.68 -15.16
N TRP A 432 18.16 -25.88 -16.37
CA TRP A 432 19.20 -26.88 -16.64
C TRP A 432 20.50 -26.55 -15.91
N THR A 433 20.93 -25.29 -15.97
CA THR A 433 22.14 -24.78 -15.30
C THR A 433 22.02 -24.89 -13.77
N GLU A 434 20.85 -24.60 -13.20
CA GLU A 434 20.54 -24.81 -11.78
C GLU A 434 20.69 -26.28 -11.36
N LEU A 435 20.19 -27.23 -12.17
CA LEU A 435 20.29 -28.66 -11.91
C LEU A 435 21.73 -29.17 -11.99
N VAL A 436 22.49 -28.76 -13.00
CA VAL A 436 23.90 -29.17 -13.14
C VAL A 436 24.77 -28.56 -12.03
N LYS A 437 24.55 -27.28 -11.69
CA LYS A 437 25.21 -26.63 -10.54
C LYS A 437 24.81 -27.28 -9.21
N SER A 438 23.55 -27.66 -9.01
CA SER A 438 23.12 -28.30 -7.75
C SER A 438 23.71 -29.69 -7.59
N TYR A 439 23.84 -30.47 -8.68
CA TYR A 439 24.59 -31.72 -8.68
C TYR A 439 26.08 -31.49 -8.34
N LYS A 440 26.76 -30.61 -9.09
CA LYS A 440 28.18 -30.30 -8.86
C LYS A 440 28.46 -29.81 -7.44
N MET A 441 27.55 -29.03 -6.86
CA MET A 441 27.64 -28.57 -5.47
C MET A 441 27.60 -29.74 -4.46
N ASN A 442 26.81 -30.79 -4.71
CA ASN A 442 26.71 -31.95 -3.82
C ASN A 442 27.88 -32.94 -3.96
N GLU A 443 28.58 -32.93 -5.10
CA GLU A 443 29.86 -33.64 -5.28
C GLU A 443 31.04 -32.82 -4.71
N THR A 444 30.88 -31.51 -4.49
CA THR A 444 31.96 -30.61 -4.02
C THR A 444 31.89 -30.29 -2.53
N TYR A 445 30.69 -30.19 -1.94
CA TYR A 445 30.47 -29.78 -0.55
C TYR A 445 29.59 -30.80 0.19
N SER A 446 29.81 -30.94 1.51
CA SER A 446 29.06 -31.92 2.30
C SER A 446 27.61 -31.48 2.53
N LYS A 447 26.71 -32.43 2.82
CA LYS A 447 25.32 -32.13 3.21
C LYS A 447 25.24 -31.15 4.39
N PRO A 448 26.05 -31.30 5.49
CA PRO A 448 26.20 -30.29 6.53
C PRO A 448 26.56 -28.89 6.03
N ASP A 449 27.52 -28.74 5.12
CA ASP A 449 27.93 -27.41 4.59
C ASP A 449 26.78 -26.75 3.84
N ILE A 450 26.11 -27.51 2.96
CA ILE A 450 25.02 -27.03 2.11
C ILE A 450 23.81 -26.61 2.96
N ILE A 451 23.38 -27.40 3.95
CA ILE A 451 22.26 -27.00 4.81
C ILE A 451 22.64 -25.86 5.76
N THR A 452 23.87 -25.82 6.28
CA THR A 452 24.36 -24.72 7.12
C THR A 452 24.38 -23.41 6.34
N ALA A 453 24.88 -23.41 5.11
CA ALA A 453 24.87 -22.22 4.27
C ALA A 453 23.45 -21.82 3.86
N TYR A 454 22.58 -22.76 3.49
CA TYR A 454 21.18 -22.47 3.19
C TYR A 454 20.45 -21.86 4.37
N LEU A 455 20.54 -22.48 5.56
CA LEU A 455 19.90 -21.98 6.77
C LEU A 455 20.50 -20.68 7.30
N ASN A 456 21.77 -20.35 7.00
CA ASN A 456 22.33 -19.02 7.29
C ASN A 456 21.94 -17.94 6.25
N THR A 457 21.63 -18.32 5.01
CA THR A 457 21.36 -17.36 3.90
C THR A 457 19.89 -17.07 3.65
N ILE A 458 19.01 -18.08 3.68
CA ILE A 458 17.63 -18.02 3.18
C ILE A 458 16.76 -16.99 3.92
N TYR A 459 15.83 -16.35 3.20
CA TYR A 459 14.92 -15.36 3.77
C TYR A 459 13.73 -16.02 4.48
N PHE A 460 13.50 -15.65 5.74
CA PHE A 460 12.37 -16.16 6.54
C PHE A 460 11.22 -15.16 6.67
N GLY A 461 11.34 -13.94 6.15
CA GLY A 461 10.36 -12.86 6.33
C GLY A 461 10.76 -11.95 7.50
N ARG A 462 9.95 -10.92 7.81
CA ARG A 462 10.24 -9.94 8.89
C ARG A 462 11.61 -9.23 8.80
N GLY A 463 12.26 -9.23 7.62
CA GLY A 463 13.64 -8.77 7.46
C GLY A 463 14.73 -9.77 7.91
N ALA A 464 14.36 -10.93 8.43
CA ALA A 464 15.26 -11.97 8.92
C ALA A 464 15.79 -12.86 7.78
N TYR A 465 17.08 -12.71 7.49
CA TYR A 465 17.84 -13.58 6.59
C TYR A 465 18.74 -14.49 7.40
N GLY A 466 18.53 -15.80 7.28
CA GLY A 466 19.13 -16.80 8.14
C GLY A 466 18.30 -17.16 9.37
N VAL A 467 18.44 -18.41 9.83
CA VAL A 467 17.56 -19.03 10.83
C VAL A 467 17.75 -18.48 12.25
N ALA A 468 18.96 -18.01 12.61
CA ALA A 468 19.21 -17.31 13.87
C ALA A 468 18.42 -15.99 13.94
N ALA A 469 18.56 -15.17 12.89
CA ALA A 469 17.78 -13.95 12.72
C ALA A 469 16.26 -14.22 12.72
N ALA A 470 15.83 -15.35 12.15
CA ALA A 470 14.43 -15.74 12.12
C ALA A 470 13.90 -16.12 13.51
N ALA A 471 14.64 -16.94 14.27
CA ALA A 471 14.29 -17.27 15.66
C ALA A 471 14.20 -16.00 16.52
N LYS A 472 15.09 -15.03 16.31
CA LYS A 472 15.02 -13.72 16.98
C LYS A 472 13.81 -12.89 16.55
N ALA A 473 13.55 -12.77 15.26
CA ALA A 473 12.47 -11.93 14.72
C ALA A 473 11.06 -12.53 14.88
N TYR A 474 10.93 -13.85 15.03
CA TYR A 474 9.66 -14.54 15.26
C TYR A 474 9.39 -14.84 16.73
N TYR A 475 10.42 -15.12 17.54
CA TYR A 475 10.24 -15.65 18.91
C TYR A 475 11.15 -14.99 19.96
N ASN A 476 11.89 -13.94 19.61
CA ASN A 476 12.87 -13.26 20.48
C ASN A 476 14.00 -14.18 21.00
N ILE A 477 14.19 -15.36 20.39
CA ILE A 477 15.22 -16.35 20.74
C ILE A 477 16.59 -15.89 20.23
N ASP A 478 17.59 -15.81 21.11
CA ASP A 478 18.99 -15.56 20.75
C ASP A 478 19.74 -16.87 20.44
N ASP A 479 19.61 -17.88 21.32
CA ASP A 479 20.20 -19.20 21.10
C ASP A 479 19.20 -20.14 20.42
N LEU A 480 19.47 -20.44 19.14
CA LEU A 480 18.63 -21.34 18.34
C LEU A 480 18.49 -22.73 18.98
N MET A 481 19.44 -23.18 19.81
CA MET A 481 19.34 -24.47 20.52
C MET A 481 18.15 -24.56 21.48
N THR A 482 17.51 -23.44 21.81
CA THR A 482 16.30 -23.37 22.64
C THR A 482 14.97 -23.47 21.85
N ILE A 483 15.00 -23.49 20.51
CA ILE A 483 13.78 -23.49 19.69
C ILE A 483 12.99 -24.81 19.82
N ASN A 484 11.67 -24.71 19.96
CA ASN A 484 10.79 -25.88 20.07
C ASN A 484 10.28 -26.37 18.70
N LYS A 485 9.74 -27.60 18.65
CA LYS A 485 9.20 -28.23 17.43
C LYS A 485 8.14 -27.39 16.71
N SER A 486 7.29 -26.64 17.44
CA SER A 486 6.22 -25.80 16.88
C SER A 486 6.78 -24.56 16.19
N GLN A 487 7.71 -23.90 16.86
CA GLN A 487 8.43 -22.72 16.37
C GLN A 487 9.26 -23.07 15.13
N ALA A 488 10.01 -24.19 15.17
CA ALA A 488 10.79 -24.68 14.06
C ALA A 488 9.93 -25.01 12.83
N ALA A 489 8.76 -25.64 13.03
CA ALA A 489 7.83 -25.94 11.96
C ALA A 489 7.23 -24.67 11.31
N LEU A 490 6.96 -23.60 12.07
CA LEU A 490 6.54 -22.33 11.47
C LEU A 490 7.69 -21.66 10.71
N LEU A 491 8.89 -21.57 11.28
CA LEU A 491 10.04 -20.98 10.59
C LEU A 491 10.34 -21.69 9.26
N ALA A 492 10.37 -23.02 9.26
CA ALA A 492 10.50 -23.80 8.05
C ALA A 492 9.35 -23.56 7.06
N GLY A 493 8.11 -23.48 7.56
CA GLY A 493 6.93 -23.21 6.75
C GLY A 493 6.96 -21.85 6.05
N MET A 494 7.58 -20.83 6.65
CA MET A 494 7.64 -19.48 6.11
C MET A 494 8.59 -19.31 4.91
N ILE A 495 9.55 -20.21 4.71
CA ILE A 495 10.54 -20.16 3.61
C ILE A 495 9.87 -20.04 2.24
N GLN A 496 8.76 -20.76 2.01
CA GLN A 496 8.07 -20.79 0.71
C GLN A 496 7.51 -19.43 0.26
N THR A 497 6.97 -18.62 1.18
CA THR A 497 6.43 -17.27 0.87
C THR A 497 6.71 -16.28 2.00
N PRO A 498 7.95 -15.79 2.15
CA PRO A 498 8.39 -15.02 3.31
C PRO A 498 7.66 -13.66 3.47
N SER A 499 7.09 -13.14 2.39
CA SER A 499 6.28 -11.90 2.39
C SER A 499 4.95 -12.05 3.16
N ARG A 500 4.39 -13.26 3.29
CA ARG A 500 3.13 -13.52 4.01
C ARG A 500 3.30 -13.66 5.55
N HIS A 501 4.42 -13.24 6.11
CA HIS A 501 4.75 -13.34 7.55
C HIS A 501 3.82 -12.57 8.52
N LYS A 502 2.81 -11.85 8.00
CA LYS A 502 1.77 -11.15 8.78
C LYS A 502 0.40 -11.82 8.66
N ASP A 503 0.22 -12.72 7.68
CA ASP A 503 -1.01 -13.46 7.43
C ASP A 503 -1.08 -14.66 8.38
N THR A 504 -1.97 -14.59 9.37
CA THR A 504 -2.08 -15.59 10.44
C THR A 504 -2.66 -16.92 9.96
N GLN A 505 -3.50 -16.90 8.92
CA GLN A 505 -4.03 -18.13 8.32
C GLN A 505 -2.91 -18.83 7.55
N TYR A 506 -2.17 -18.12 6.70
CA TYR A 506 -1.03 -18.68 5.99
C TYR A 506 0.04 -19.25 6.94
N GLN A 507 0.33 -18.59 8.06
CA GLN A 507 1.22 -19.13 9.09
C GLN A 507 0.71 -20.46 9.66
N LEU A 508 -0.57 -20.55 10.00
CA LEU A 508 -1.19 -21.77 10.52
C LEU A 508 -1.22 -22.91 9.48
N ASP A 509 -1.53 -22.59 8.22
CA ASP A 509 -1.56 -23.53 7.10
C ASP A 509 -0.16 -24.11 6.83
N ARG A 510 0.87 -23.25 6.76
CA ARG A 510 2.26 -23.67 6.56
C ARG A 510 2.80 -24.47 7.73
N TRP A 511 2.51 -24.08 8.97
CA TRP A 511 2.85 -24.86 10.16
C TRP A 511 2.19 -26.25 10.13
N THR A 512 0.92 -26.32 9.72
CA THR A 512 0.17 -27.58 9.58
C THR A 512 0.76 -28.47 8.47
N TYR A 513 1.13 -27.88 7.33
CA TYR A 513 1.83 -28.58 6.26
C TYR A 513 3.17 -29.18 6.74
N VAL A 514 4.05 -28.37 7.34
CA VAL A 514 5.39 -28.83 7.76
C VAL A 514 5.30 -29.91 8.83
N THR A 515 4.45 -29.74 9.84
CA THR A 515 4.27 -30.75 10.89
C THR A 515 3.69 -32.06 10.35
N GLY A 516 2.69 -32.01 9.45
CA GLY A 516 2.18 -33.19 8.75
C GLY A 516 3.26 -33.90 7.92
N ARG A 517 4.14 -33.14 7.27
CA ARG A 517 5.30 -33.66 6.55
C ARG A 517 6.35 -34.27 7.48
N MET A 518 6.57 -33.74 8.68
CA MET A 518 7.46 -34.34 9.68
C MET A 518 6.92 -35.69 10.19
N ILE A 519 5.60 -35.82 10.37
CA ILE A 519 4.96 -37.10 10.72
C ILE A 519 5.12 -38.11 9.58
N ALA A 520 4.84 -37.71 8.34
CA ALA A 520 4.96 -38.59 7.17
C ALA A 520 6.39 -39.13 6.93
N ASN A 521 7.42 -38.48 7.48
CA ASN A 521 8.82 -38.92 7.43
C ASN A 521 9.30 -39.57 8.75
N ASN A 522 8.40 -39.84 9.71
CA ASN A 522 8.71 -40.39 11.04
C ASN A 522 9.67 -39.52 11.90
N TRP A 523 9.66 -38.21 11.69
CA TRP A 523 10.43 -37.23 12.48
C TRP A 523 9.61 -36.57 13.61
N MET A 524 8.34 -36.93 13.70
CA MET A 524 7.36 -36.47 14.70
C MET A 524 6.27 -37.55 14.82
N THR A 525 5.66 -37.72 15.99
CA THR A 525 4.48 -38.58 16.14
C THR A 525 3.18 -37.78 16.19
N GLU A 526 2.05 -38.42 15.90
CA GLU A 526 0.72 -37.80 16.01
C GLU A 526 0.36 -37.43 17.46
N ALA A 527 0.91 -38.12 18.47
CA ALA A 527 0.75 -37.73 19.87
C ALA A 527 1.50 -36.42 20.18
N GLU A 528 2.79 -36.34 19.82
CA GLU A 528 3.58 -35.10 19.91
C GLU A 528 2.95 -33.94 19.13
N ARG A 529 2.26 -34.24 18.02
CA ARG A 529 1.56 -33.26 17.20
C ARG A 529 0.38 -32.62 17.92
N GLN A 530 -0.38 -33.41 18.67
CA GLN A 530 -1.58 -33.00 19.41
C GLN A 530 -1.23 -32.29 20.72
N GLU A 531 -0.14 -32.70 21.38
CA GLU A 531 0.42 -32.01 22.56
C GLU A 531 1.07 -30.65 22.22
N MET A 532 1.22 -30.35 20.93
CA MET A 532 1.94 -29.18 20.41
C MET A 532 0.99 -28.15 19.75
N PRO A 533 0.50 -27.15 20.51
CA PRO A 533 -0.29 -26.05 19.96
C PRO A 533 0.53 -25.17 19.01
N PHE A 534 -0.17 -24.47 18.12
CA PHE A 534 0.43 -23.44 17.28
C PHE A 534 1.01 -22.33 18.16
N THR A 535 2.31 -22.07 18.04
CA THR A 535 2.96 -20.95 18.74
C THR A 535 3.00 -19.75 17.78
N PRO A 536 2.06 -18.78 17.88
CA PRO A 536 2.11 -17.58 17.07
C PRO A 536 3.40 -16.80 17.37
N PRO A 537 4.01 -16.14 16.37
CA PRO A 537 5.19 -15.33 16.58
C PRO A 537 4.86 -14.03 17.31
N VAL A 538 5.88 -13.44 17.95
CA VAL A 538 5.77 -12.17 18.67
C VAL A 538 5.26 -11.05 17.75
N PRO A 539 4.60 -10.01 18.30
CA PRO A 539 4.29 -8.79 17.56
C PRO A 539 5.55 -8.19 16.90
N LEU A 540 5.41 -7.64 15.68
CA LEU A 540 6.53 -6.98 14.98
C LEU A 540 7.02 -5.73 15.73
N GLU A 541 6.10 -5.12 16.46
CA GLU A 541 6.25 -4.07 17.46
C GLU A 541 7.45 -4.29 18.41
N GLU A 542 7.68 -5.54 18.81
CA GLU A 542 8.70 -5.92 19.79
C GLU A 542 10.08 -6.15 19.15
N THR A 543 10.14 -6.23 17.81
CA THR A 543 11.40 -6.46 17.08
C THR A 543 12.24 -5.18 16.98
N LYS A 544 13.48 -5.24 17.49
CA LYS A 544 14.34 -4.06 17.66
C LYS A 544 15.06 -3.66 16.37
N GLY A 545 14.38 -2.93 15.49
CA GLY A 545 15.04 -2.05 14.52
C GLY A 545 15.59 -0.78 15.18
N GLU A 546 16.81 -0.38 14.86
CA GLU A 546 17.45 0.87 15.33
C GLU A 546 17.44 1.97 14.26
N GLY A 547 17.65 3.23 14.68
CA GLY A 547 17.80 4.40 13.79
C GLY A 547 16.53 5.11 13.31
N LEU A 548 15.40 4.40 13.13
CA LEU A 548 14.13 5.00 12.67
C LEU A 548 13.34 5.67 13.81
N SER A 549 12.62 6.76 13.49
CA SER A 549 11.57 7.32 14.35
C SER A 549 10.45 6.30 14.56
N ALA A 550 9.78 6.34 15.72
CA ALA A 550 8.74 5.36 16.03
C ALA A 550 7.62 5.30 14.95
N PRO A 551 7.08 6.42 14.43
CA PRO A 551 6.09 6.41 13.33
C PRO A 551 6.52 5.70 12.04
N LEU A 552 7.82 5.61 11.73
CA LEU A 552 8.32 5.00 10.48
C LEU A 552 9.03 3.66 10.70
N LYS A 553 9.37 3.32 11.94
CA LYS A 553 10.03 2.06 12.32
C LYS A 553 9.17 0.86 11.90
N GLY A 554 9.77 -0.08 11.18
CA GLY A 554 9.07 -1.24 10.60
C GLY A 554 8.21 -0.91 9.38
N ARG A 555 7.52 0.25 9.33
CA ARG A 555 6.66 0.65 8.20
C ARG A 555 7.42 1.06 6.94
N LEU A 556 8.46 1.88 7.08
CA LEU A 556 9.14 2.47 5.91
C LEU A 556 9.73 1.43 4.94
N PRO A 557 10.36 0.32 5.40
CA PRO A 557 10.79 -0.76 4.51
C PRO A 557 9.65 -1.37 3.69
N ASP A 558 8.51 -1.69 4.33
CA ASP A 558 7.36 -2.29 3.64
C ASP A 558 6.85 -1.40 2.50
N LEU A 559 6.78 -0.08 2.73
CA LEU A 559 6.35 0.90 1.73
C LEU A 559 7.34 0.96 0.55
N VAL A 560 8.64 1.04 0.84
CA VAL A 560 9.70 1.10 -0.17
C VAL A 560 9.72 -0.17 -1.01
N PHE A 561 9.68 -1.37 -0.41
CA PHE A 561 9.65 -2.63 -1.17
C PHE A 561 8.31 -2.87 -1.88
N ALA A 562 7.19 -2.34 -1.38
CA ALA A 562 5.92 -2.35 -2.10
C ALA A 562 5.91 -1.43 -3.33
N GLU A 563 6.68 -0.33 -3.32
CA GLU A 563 6.87 0.53 -4.47
C GLU A 563 7.84 -0.08 -5.50
N LEU A 564 9.02 -0.54 -5.05
CA LEU A 564 10.00 -1.22 -5.90
C LEU A 564 9.42 -2.43 -6.65
N ARG A 565 8.59 -3.22 -5.97
CA ARG A 565 7.90 -4.38 -6.58
C ARG A 565 6.93 -3.99 -7.71
N LYS A 566 6.29 -2.82 -7.64
CA LYS A 566 5.46 -2.29 -8.74
C LYS A 566 6.31 -1.81 -9.93
N LEU A 567 7.54 -1.40 -9.66
CA LEU A 567 8.52 -0.91 -10.65
C LEU A 567 9.38 -2.03 -11.27
N GLY A 568 9.06 -3.30 -10.97
CA GLY A 568 9.75 -4.48 -11.48
C GLY A 568 11.05 -4.84 -10.74
N ILE A 569 11.33 -4.21 -9.59
CA ILE A 569 12.58 -4.39 -8.83
C ILE A 569 12.32 -5.32 -7.64
N ASP A 570 12.93 -6.52 -7.66
CA ASP A 570 12.73 -7.53 -6.62
C ASP A 570 13.52 -7.26 -5.31
N GLU A 571 12.88 -7.60 -4.18
CA GLU A 571 13.40 -7.36 -2.85
C GLU A 571 14.64 -8.21 -2.50
N ASP A 572 14.72 -9.47 -2.95
CA ASP A 572 15.91 -10.31 -2.76
C ASP A 572 17.06 -9.84 -3.65
N THR A 573 16.80 -9.29 -4.85
CA THR A 573 17.87 -8.69 -5.67
C THR A 573 18.42 -7.40 -5.07
N VAL A 574 17.55 -6.53 -4.55
CA VAL A 574 17.95 -5.30 -3.85
C VAL A 574 18.78 -5.61 -2.59
N ARG A 575 18.40 -6.66 -1.85
CA ARG A 575 19.05 -7.06 -0.60
C ARG A 575 20.32 -7.89 -0.79
N ARG A 576 20.37 -8.86 -1.72
CA ARG A 576 21.58 -9.65 -2.01
C ARG A 576 22.79 -8.79 -2.40
N HIS A 577 22.52 -7.64 -3.01
CA HIS A 577 23.53 -6.70 -3.51
C HIS A 577 23.58 -5.38 -2.71
N GLY A 578 22.95 -5.31 -1.53
CA GLY A 578 22.97 -4.13 -0.64
C GLY A 578 22.79 -2.76 -1.30
N TYR A 579 21.78 -2.61 -2.16
CA TYR A 579 21.58 -1.37 -2.89
C TYR A 579 21.37 -0.17 -1.95
N LYS A 580 21.74 1.02 -2.43
CA LYS A 580 21.40 2.30 -1.82
C LYS A 580 20.07 2.77 -2.45
N ILE A 581 19.10 3.10 -1.62
CA ILE A 581 17.78 3.59 -2.06
C ILE A 581 17.61 5.00 -1.51
N GLN A 582 17.58 6.00 -2.38
CA GLN A 582 17.28 7.38 -1.99
C GLN A 582 15.79 7.64 -2.09
N LEU A 583 15.22 8.18 -1.02
CA LEU A 583 13.80 8.46 -0.92
C LEU A 583 13.48 9.92 -1.23
N THR A 584 12.24 10.20 -1.63
CA THR A 584 11.67 11.54 -1.72
C THR A 584 11.44 12.19 -0.35
N LEU A 585 11.45 11.37 0.70
CA LEU A 585 11.11 11.72 2.07
C LEU A 585 12.13 12.68 2.67
N ASP A 586 11.66 13.80 3.18
CA ASP A 586 12.49 14.88 3.69
C ASP A 586 12.59 14.80 5.21
N LYS A 587 13.82 14.68 5.72
CA LYS A 587 14.14 14.53 7.15
C LYS A 587 13.56 15.63 8.03
N THR A 588 13.57 16.86 7.53
CA THR A 588 13.06 18.02 8.26
C THR A 588 11.53 18.07 8.18
N ALA A 589 10.96 17.82 7.00
CA ALA A 589 9.51 17.77 6.84
C ALA A 589 8.88 16.64 7.67
N GLN A 590 9.49 15.46 7.68
CA GLN A 590 9.04 14.32 8.48
C GLN A 590 9.04 14.65 9.98
N SER A 591 10.13 15.23 10.50
CA SER A 591 10.19 15.65 11.90
C SER A 591 9.12 16.68 12.26
N LEU A 592 8.84 17.63 11.37
CA LEU A 592 7.76 18.61 11.56
C LEU A 592 6.36 17.99 11.50
N ALA A 593 6.14 16.95 10.70
CA ALA A 593 4.88 16.20 10.67
C ALA A 593 4.67 15.43 11.97
N GLU A 594 5.69 14.68 12.42
CA GLU A 594 5.66 13.93 13.68
C GLU A 594 5.41 14.86 14.89
N GLN A 595 6.06 16.04 14.92
CA GLN A 595 5.83 17.04 15.95
C GLN A 595 4.44 17.71 15.86
N ALA A 596 3.95 18.00 14.65
CA ALA A 596 2.63 18.61 14.46
C ALA A 596 1.50 17.67 14.92
N VAL A 597 1.63 16.36 14.69
CA VAL A 597 0.71 15.36 15.23
C VAL A 597 0.85 15.25 16.75
N THR A 598 2.07 15.04 17.25
CA THR A 598 2.35 14.83 18.69
C THR A 598 1.79 15.96 19.55
N ASP A 599 2.07 17.21 19.19
CA ASP A 599 1.71 18.39 19.99
C ASP A 599 0.20 18.72 19.95
N VAL A 600 -0.56 18.20 18.98
CA VAL A 600 -2.02 18.39 18.88
C VAL A 600 -2.78 17.20 19.49
N MET A 601 -2.22 16.00 19.40
CA MET A 601 -2.77 14.79 19.99
C MET A 601 -2.39 14.59 21.46
N GLN A 602 -1.49 15.40 22.02
CA GLN A 602 -1.12 15.36 23.44
C GLN A 602 -2.37 15.48 24.33
N GLY A 603 -2.58 14.45 25.17
CA GLY A 603 -3.74 14.39 26.09
C GLY A 603 -5.08 14.07 25.43
N GLN A 604 -5.12 13.77 24.13
CA GLN A 604 -6.33 13.24 23.48
C GLN A 604 -6.51 11.73 23.77
N PRO A 605 -7.72 11.18 23.60
CA PRO A 605 -7.95 9.73 23.76
C PRO A 605 -7.08 8.91 22.80
N ALA A 606 -6.47 7.84 23.29
CA ALA A 606 -5.63 6.93 22.49
C ALA A 606 -6.40 6.22 21.35
N ALA A 607 -7.73 6.20 21.43
CA ALA A 607 -8.64 5.69 20.41
C ALA A 607 -8.82 6.61 19.18
N LEU A 608 -8.00 7.67 19.05
CA LEU A 608 -8.01 8.61 17.93
C LEU A 608 -6.73 8.48 17.10
N HIS A 609 -6.89 8.11 15.83
CA HIS A 609 -5.82 7.71 14.93
C HIS A 609 -5.63 8.70 13.79
N PRO A 610 -4.58 9.53 13.81
CA PRO A 610 -4.28 10.47 12.74
C PRO A 610 -3.39 9.84 11.65
N GLY A 611 -3.72 10.08 10.38
CA GLY A 611 -2.83 9.89 9.25
C GLY A 611 -2.46 11.25 8.65
N LEU A 612 -1.20 11.44 8.23
CA LEU A 612 -0.76 12.67 7.52
C LEU A 612 0.13 12.29 6.33
N VAL A 613 -0.16 12.89 5.17
CA VAL A 613 0.69 12.77 3.98
C VAL A 613 0.89 14.14 3.35
N ALA A 614 2.14 14.48 3.02
CA ALA A 614 2.51 15.72 2.34
C ALA A 614 3.22 15.43 1.01
N VAL A 615 2.71 16.00 -0.08
CA VAL A 615 3.17 15.80 -1.46
C VAL A 615 3.57 17.15 -2.07
N ASP A 616 4.73 17.19 -2.73
CA ASP A 616 5.17 18.34 -3.53
C ASP A 616 4.42 18.36 -4.88
N PRO A 617 3.59 19.39 -5.19
CA PRO A 617 2.87 19.51 -6.45
C PRO A 617 3.77 19.54 -7.69
N LYS A 618 5.01 20.02 -7.56
CA LYS A 618 5.93 20.26 -8.68
C LYS A 618 6.68 19.00 -9.12
N THR A 619 6.61 17.93 -8.33
CA THR A 619 7.39 16.70 -8.55
C THR A 619 6.64 15.38 -8.25
N GLY A 620 5.56 15.43 -7.46
CA GLY A 620 4.91 14.21 -6.94
C GLY A 620 5.62 13.61 -5.71
N HIS A 621 6.75 14.17 -5.28
CA HIS A 621 7.55 13.64 -4.18
C HIS A 621 6.77 13.65 -2.87
N ILE A 622 6.64 12.50 -2.21
CA ILE A 622 6.12 12.43 -0.83
C ILE A 622 7.21 12.99 0.09
N ARG A 623 6.97 14.18 0.65
CA ARG A 623 7.93 14.90 1.51
C ARG A 623 7.83 14.49 2.97
N ALA A 624 6.63 14.16 3.45
CA ALA A 624 6.39 13.65 4.81
C ALA A 624 5.25 12.62 4.81
N TYR A 625 5.37 11.61 5.66
CA TYR A 625 4.44 10.47 5.75
C TYR A 625 4.31 10.01 7.20
N TYR A 626 3.10 10.05 7.74
CA TYR A 626 2.78 9.63 9.11
C TYR A 626 1.66 8.59 9.07
N PRO A 627 1.98 7.29 9.27
CA PRO A 627 0.99 6.21 9.24
C PRO A 627 0.19 6.12 10.55
N ASN A 628 0.88 6.35 11.67
CA ASN A 628 0.41 6.26 13.05
C ASN A 628 1.59 6.66 13.98
N SER A 629 1.42 6.49 15.30
CA SER A 629 2.40 6.91 16.31
C SER A 629 3.55 5.94 16.60
N ASN A 630 3.48 4.68 16.15
CA ASN A 630 4.37 3.61 16.59
C ASN A 630 4.96 2.73 15.45
N GLY A 631 4.66 3.04 14.19
CA GLY A 631 5.10 2.32 12.99
C GLY A 631 4.34 1.03 12.70
N SER A 632 3.40 0.67 13.57
CA SER A 632 2.87 -0.69 13.74
C SER A 632 1.37 -0.75 13.42
N GLY A 633 0.75 -1.94 13.42
CA GLY A 633 -0.71 -2.06 13.20
C GLY A 633 -1.22 -1.39 11.91
N THR A 634 -2.32 -0.64 12.01
CA THR A 634 -2.96 0.06 10.88
C THR A 634 -2.16 1.29 10.45
N ASP A 635 -1.87 1.38 9.15
CA ASP A 635 -1.36 2.60 8.52
C ASP A 635 -2.55 3.46 8.05
N TRP A 636 -2.83 4.54 8.78
CA TRP A 636 -3.94 5.45 8.51
C TRP A 636 -3.63 6.47 7.41
N ALA A 637 -2.38 6.56 6.95
CA ALA A 637 -2.05 7.28 5.74
C ALA A 637 -2.49 6.48 4.49
N ALA A 638 -2.26 5.17 4.48
CA ALA A 638 -2.65 4.27 3.39
C ALA A 638 -4.09 3.73 3.49
N ALA A 639 -4.67 3.57 4.68
CA ALA A 639 -5.98 2.96 4.87
C ALA A 639 -7.11 3.78 4.23
N VAL A 640 -7.96 3.12 3.43
CA VAL A 640 -9.12 3.72 2.79
C VAL A 640 -10.23 4.01 3.81
N GLN A 641 -10.77 5.22 3.74
CA GLN A 641 -11.63 5.82 4.77
C GLN A 641 -12.61 6.80 4.12
N GLU A 642 -13.76 7.05 4.73
CA GLU A 642 -14.77 7.97 4.19
C GLU A 642 -14.25 9.43 4.29
N PRO A 643 -14.04 10.15 3.17
CA PRO A 643 -13.48 11.51 3.18
C PRO A 643 -14.47 12.55 3.73
N GLY A 644 -15.77 12.26 3.63
CA GLY A 644 -16.82 13.25 3.86
C GLY A 644 -16.69 14.43 2.88
N SER A 645 -17.11 15.61 3.33
CA SER A 645 -17.12 16.82 2.50
C SER A 645 -15.75 17.34 2.00
N SER A 646 -14.62 16.63 2.20
CA SER A 646 -13.36 16.87 1.48
C SER A 646 -13.36 16.28 0.06
N PHE A 647 -14.33 15.44 -0.29
CA PHE A 647 -14.48 14.89 -1.65
C PHE A 647 -15.10 15.88 -2.67
N LYS A 648 -15.83 16.89 -2.16
CA LYS A 648 -16.62 17.85 -2.95
C LYS A 648 -15.90 18.59 -4.09
N PRO A 649 -14.58 18.83 -4.06
CA PRO A 649 -13.84 19.35 -5.21
C PRO A 649 -13.93 18.49 -6.47
N PHE A 650 -14.10 17.17 -6.36
CA PHE A 650 -14.25 16.29 -7.53
C PHE A 650 -15.63 16.43 -8.17
N ASP A 651 -16.68 16.66 -7.38
CA ASP A 651 -18.00 17.06 -7.90
C ASP A 651 -17.89 18.37 -8.71
N LEU A 652 -17.13 19.34 -8.20
CA LEU A 652 -16.89 20.62 -8.86
C LEU A 652 -16.06 20.46 -10.16
N VAL A 653 -15.02 19.62 -10.18
CA VAL A 653 -14.32 19.26 -11.44
C VAL A 653 -15.31 18.68 -12.46
N GLY A 654 -16.18 17.78 -12.02
CA GLY A 654 -17.22 17.20 -12.85
C GLY A 654 -18.18 18.24 -13.45
N LEU A 655 -18.56 19.26 -12.66
CA LEU A 655 -19.37 20.39 -13.12
C LEU A 655 -18.62 21.30 -14.11
N LEU A 656 -17.35 21.61 -13.82
CA LEU A 656 -16.50 22.46 -14.65
C LEU A 656 -16.25 21.84 -16.04
N LYS A 657 -16.22 20.51 -16.13
CA LYS A 657 -16.19 19.74 -17.39
C LYS A 657 -17.55 19.72 -18.15
N LYS A 658 -18.58 20.40 -17.65
CA LYS A 658 -19.86 20.69 -18.33
C LYS A 658 -20.04 22.18 -18.65
N ASP A 659 -18.94 22.95 -18.61
CA ASP A 659 -18.90 24.41 -18.80
C ASP A 659 -19.79 25.21 -17.84
N LYS A 660 -20.20 24.60 -16.73
CA LYS A 660 -20.87 25.20 -15.56
C LYS A 660 -19.83 25.45 -14.46
N GLY A 661 -20.03 26.40 -13.55
CA GLY A 661 -19.01 26.70 -12.53
C GLY A 661 -19.49 27.45 -11.29
N LEU A 662 -18.58 28.24 -10.70
CA LEU A 662 -18.67 28.73 -9.32
C LEU A 662 -19.92 29.57 -9.01
N TYR A 663 -20.51 30.21 -10.03
CA TYR A 663 -21.66 31.11 -9.90
C TYR A 663 -22.97 30.50 -10.44
N GLU A 664 -22.99 29.19 -10.74
CA GLU A 664 -24.26 28.45 -10.83
C GLU A 664 -24.93 28.41 -9.46
N THR A 665 -26.27 28.51 -9.43
CA THR A 665 -27.07 28.47 -8.19
C THR A 665 -27.90 27.20 -8.13
N TYR A 666 -28.12 26.72 -6.91
CA TYR A 666 -28.96 25.56 -6.61
C TYR A 666 -29.67 25.80 -5.26
N ASP A 667 -30.86 25.22 -5.11
CA ASP A 667 -31.56 25.16 -3.84
C ASP A 667 -30.81 24.28 -2.82
N SER A 668 -30.76 24.74 -1.59
CA SER A 668 -30.11 24.09 -0.45
C SER A 668 -31.11 23.47 0.55
N SER A 669 -32.41 23.50 0.25
CA SER A 669 -33.49 22.97 1.10
C SER A 669 -33.50 21.43 1.13
N PRO A 670 -33.84 20.78 2.26
CA PRO A 670 -33.80 19.31 2.38
C PRO A 670 -34.57 18.57 1.29
N LYS A 671 -33.86 17.70 0.54
CA LYS A 671 -34.34 17.07 -0.70
C LYS A 671 -33.92 15.60 -0.76
N ALA A 672 -34.72 14.76 -1.42
CA ALA A 672 -34.40 13.36 -1.72
C ALA A 672 -34.03 13.20 -3.20
N PHE A 673 -33.12 12.28 -3.50
CA PHE A 673 -32.55 12.12 -4.84
C PHE A 673 -32.72 10.67 -5.30
N GLY A 674 -33.46 10.43 -6.39
CA GLY A 674 -33.67 9.08 -6.93
C GLY A 674 -34.31 8.06 -5.97
N GLY A 675 -35.04 8.52 -4.94
CA GLY A 675 -35.63 7.66 -3.91
C GLY A 675 -34.77 7.43 -2.66
N SER A 676 -33.62 8.11 -2.54
CA SER A 676 -32.77 8.07 -1.34
C SER A 676 -33.43 8.63 -0.07
N LYS A 677 -32.82 8.40 1.11
CA LYS A 677 -33.08 9.21 2.32
C LYS A 677 -33.00 10.71 1.97
N VAL A 678 -33.83 11.53 2.64
CA VAL A 678 -33.79 13.01 2.50
C VAL A 678 -32.44 13.53 3.01
N ILE A 679 -31.64 14.12 2.12
CA ILE A 679 -30.35 14.70 2.42
C ILE A 679 -30.54 16.07 3.08
N LYS A 680 -29.70 16.37 4.07
CA LYS A 680 -29.76 17.58 4.90
C LYS A 680 -28.37 18.20 5.04
N ASN A 681 -28.31 19.52 5.22
CA ASN A 681 -27.07 20.22 5.56
C ASN A 681 -26.72 19.98 7.04
N ALA A 682 -25.45 19.77 7.34
CA ALA A 682 -25.01 19.33 8.68
C ALA A 682 -25.17 20.39 9.79
N SER A 683 -25.32 21.67 9.43
CA SER A 683 -25.55 22.78 10.37
C SER A 683 -26.14 23.97 9.62
N ARG A 684 -26.99 24.75 10.31
CA ARG A 684 -27.81 25.88 9.79
C ARG A 684 -29.01 25.46 8.91
N PRO A 685 -30.07 26.28 8.82
CA PRO A 685 -30.93 26.28 7.63
C PRO A 685 -30.08 26.58 6.38
N GLY A 686 -30.55 26.14 5.21
CA GLY A 686 -29.88 26.41 3.94
C GLY A 686 -29.82 27.90 3.60
N CYS A 687 -29.02 28.23 2.59
CA CYS A 687 -28.93 29.57 2.00
C CYS A 687 -30.18 29.97 1.18
N GLY A 688 -31.14 29.05 0.99
CA GLY A 688 -32.12 29.12 -0.10
C GLY A 688 -31.44 28.70 -1.41
N GLU A 689 -31.60 29.49 -2.46
CA GLU A 689 -30.72 29.48 -3.63
C GLU A 689 -29.35 30.09 -3.26
N CYS A 690 -28.25 29.38 -3.47
CA CYS A 690 -26.93 30.03 -3.48
C CYS A 690 -25.94 29.40 -4.45
N THR A 691 -24.85 30.14 -4.69
CA THR A 691 -23.81 29.78 -5.65
C THR A 691 -23.02 28.54 -5.21
N VAL A 692 -22.50 27.77 -6.16
CA VAL A 692 -21.60 26.64 -5.88
C VAL A 692 -20.38 27.08 -5.05
N ALA A 693 -19.87 28.30 -5.26
CA ALA A 693 -18.82 28.88 -4.42
C ALA A 693 -19.24 29.08 -2.95
N GLN A 694 -20.45 29.60 -2.70
CA GLN A 694 -20.97 29.71 -1.34
C GLN A 694 -21.24 28.33 -0.73
N ALA A 695 -21.85 27.42 -1.49
CA ALA A 695 -22.12 26.06 -1.05
C ALA A 695 -20.85 25.26 -0.73
N MET A 696 -19.75 25.45 -1.48
CA MET A 696 -18.44 24.85 -1.20
C MET A 696 -17.88 25.37 0.12
N LYS A 697 -17.92 26.70 0.32
CA LYS A 697 -17.44 27.39 1.52
C LYS A 697 -18.22 27.02 2.79
N GLU A 698 -19.55 26.98 2.71
CA GLU A 698 -20.43 26.55 3.81
C GLU A 698 -20.59 25.03 3.88
N SER A 699 -19.97 24.28 2.95
CA SER A 699 -19.95 22.83 2.87
C SER A 699 -21.34 22.17 2.78
N LEU A 700 -22.31 22.86 2.19
CA LEU A 700 -23.71 22.41 2.08
C LEU A 700 -23.80 21.06 1.36
N ASN A 701 -24.69 20.18 1.81
CA ASN A 701 -24.83 18.82 1.27
C ASN A 701 -25.82 18.80 0.10
N VAL A 702 -26.99 19.41 0.28
CA VAL A 702 -28.07 19.38 -0.72
C VAL A 702 -27.60 19.88 -2.09
N VAL A 703 -26.91 21.03 -2.13
CA VAL A 703 -26.41 21.64 -3.38
C VAL A 703 -25.49 20.68 -4.13
N PHE A 704 -24.56 20.02 -3.44
CA PHE A 704 -23.63 19.09 -4.08
C PHE A 704 -24.34 17.81 -4.53
N SER A 705 -25.27 17.28 -3.73
CA SER A 705 -26.11 16.15 -4.15
C SER A 705 -27.01 16.49 -5.34
N ASP A 706 -27.56 17.71 -5.44
CA ASP A 706 -28.39 18.13 -6.58
C ASP A 706 -27.56 18.36 -7.85
N MET A 707 -26.39 19.01 -7.70
CA MET A 707 -25.39 19.19 -8.76
C MET A 707 -24.90 17.84 -9.31
N VAL A 708 -24.61 16.86 -8.45
CA VAL A 708 -24.22 15.51 -8.88
C VAL A 708 -25.41 14.74 -9.43
N TYR A 709 -26.59 14.81 -8.83
CA TYR A 709 -27.77 14.09 -9.31
C TYR A 709 -28.22 14.59 -10.70
N ASN A 710 -28.21 15.90 -10.94
CA ASN A 710 -28.67 16.49 -12.20
C ASN A 710 -27.59 16.50 -13.29
N ASP A 711 -26.39 17.03 -12.99
CA ASP A 711 -25.40 17.39 -14.02
C ASP A 711 -24.23 16.40 -14.14
N VAL A 712 -23.57 16.06 -13.02
CA VAL A 712 -22.28 15.32 -13.05
C VAL A 712 -22.47 13.81 -13.13
N LYS A 713 -23.45 13.28 -12.40
CA LYS A 713 -23.68 11.86 -12.06
C LYS A 713 -22.56 11.25 -11.20
N PRO A 714 -22.83 10.29 -10.29
CA PRO A 714 -21.82 9.68 -9.42
C PRO A 714 -20.57 9.16 -10.17
N LYS A 715 -20.75 8.52 -11.33
CA LYS A 715 -19.65 8.09 -12.21
C LYS A 715 -18.74 9.25 -12.65
N GLY A 716 -19.29 10.43 -12.95
CA GLY A 716 -18.51 11.61 -13.34
C GLY A 716 -17.66 12.17 -12.20
N VAL A 717 -18.09 11.99 -10.95
CA VAL A 717 -17.32 12.32 -9.75
C VAL A 717 -16.15 11.34 -9.57
N ALA A 718 -16.42 10.03 -9.69
CA ALA A 718 -15.38 9.01 -9.61
C ALA A 718 -14.32 9.18 -10.72
N GLU A 719 -14.74 9.49 -11.94
CA GLU A 719 -13.84 9.87 -13.04
C GLU A 719 -13.00 11.10 -12.71
N ALA A 720 -13.61 12.16 -12.16
CA ALA A 720 -12.89 13.38 -11.76
C ALA A 720 -11.88 13.15 -10.62
N ALA A 721 -12.21 12.28 -9.66
CA ALA A 721 -11.31 11.88 -8.58
C ALA A 721 -10.13 11.05 -9.09
N ALA A 722 -10.40 10.05 -9.95
CA ALA A 722 -9.37 9.23 -10.59
C ALA A 722 -8.44 10.05 -11.50
N GLN A 723 -8.98 11.01 -12.24
CA GLN A 723 -8.22 11.99 -13.01
C GLN A 723 -7.34 12.88 -12.12
N ALA A 724 -7.88 13.38 -11.00
CA ALA A 724 -7.10 14.20 -10.08
C ALA A 724 -5.95 13.42 -9.44
N GLY A 725 -6.09 12.10 -9.24
CA GLY A 725 -5.02 11.23 -8.76
C GLY A 725 -5.44 10.15 -7.78
N VAL A 726 -6.72 10.04 -7.42
CA VAL A 726 -7.22 9.02 -6.48
C VAL A 726 -7.12 7.62 -7.10
N ARG A 727 -6.39 6.72 -6.44
CA ARG A 727 -6.19 5.31 -6.84
C ARG A 727 -6.91 4.30 -5.95
N SER A 728 -7.54 4.74 -4.86
CA SER A 728 -8.48 3.92 -4.08
C SER A 728 -9.65 3.42 -4.94
N PRO A 729 -10.20 2.22 -4.67
CA PRO A 729 -11.31 1.65 -5.41
C PRO A 729 -12.62 2.41 -5.16
N LEU A 730 -13.16 3.04 -6.21
CA LEU A 730 -14.43 3.78 -6.20
C LEU A 730 -15.53 3.10 -7.02
N ASP A 731 -15.33 1.85 -7.45
CA ASP A 731 -16.24 1.07 -8.30
C ASP A 731 -17.65 0.94 -7.70
N LYS A 732 -17.75 0.73 -6.38
CA LYS A 732 -19.04 0.68 -5.67
C LYS A 732 -19.73 2.05 -5.60
N ALA A 733 -18.95 3.11 -5.47
CA ALA A 733 -19.47 4.48 -5.32
C ALA A 733 -20.05 5.05 -6.63
N VAL A 734 -19.79 4.47 -7.81
CA VAL A 734 -20.32 4.99 -9.09
C VAL A 734 -21.84 4.84 -9.24
N GLY A 735 -22.50 4.11 -8.34
CA GLY A 735 -23.96 3.98 -8.25
C GLY A 735 -24.61 4.76 -7.10
N ASP A 736 -23.83 5.31 -6.16
CA ASP A 736 -24.35 5.94 -4.94
C ASP A 736 -24.26 7.47 -4.99
N ILE A 737 -25.36 8.16 -4.67
CA ILE A 737 -25.41 9.62 -4.58
C ILE A 737 -24.65 10.17 -3.36
N ASN A 738 -24.33 9.34 -2.36
CA ASN A 738 -23.49 9.76 -1.23
C ASN A 738 -22.04 10.13 -1.62
N ILE A 739 -21.59 9.80 -2.84
CA ILE A 739 -20.30 10.26 -3.37
C ILE A 739 -20.19 11.79 -3.36
N ALA A 740 -21.30 12.50 -3.61
CA ALA A 740 -21.42 13.96 -3.60
C ALA A 740 -21.22 14.61 -2.20
N ILE A 741 -21.08 13.78 -1.16
CA ILE A 741 -20.76 14.20 0.20
C ILE A 741 -19.60 13.39 0.81
N GLY A 742 -18.92 12.54 0.02
CA GLY A 742 -17.85 11.65 0.47
C GLY A 742 -18.30 10.62 1.50
N GLY A 743 -19.46 9.99 1.29
CA GLY A 743 -20.01 8.93 2.14
C GLY A 743 -20.48 7.72 1.33
N GLY A 744 -21.21 6.81 1.99
CA GLY A 744 -21.55 5.51 1.40
C GLY A 744 -20.28 4.70 1.15
N ASP A 745 -20.23 3.97 0.03
CA ASP A 745 -19.04 3.23 -0.41
C ASP A 745 -17.87 4.13 -0.90
N THR A 746 -17.92 5.44 -0.70
CA THR A 746 -16.85 6.37 -1.10
C THR A 746 -15.71 6.35 -0.07
N GLN A 747 -14.74 5.44 -0.25
CA GLN A 747 -13.57 5.31 0.62
C GLN A 747 -12.26 5.64 -0.12
N VAL A 748 -11.40 6.45 0.50
CA VAL A 748 -10.11 6.90 -0.07
C VAL A 748 -8.99 6.94 0.96
N SER A 749 -7.74 6.76 0.52
CA SER A 749 -6.56 6.89 1.39
C SER A 749 -6.17 8.36 1.63
N THR A 750 -5.34 8.60 2.66
CA THR A 750 -4.76 9.92 2.92
C THR A 750 -3.73 10.30 1.85
N VAL A 751 -3.01 9.31 1.29
CA VAL A 751 -2.08 9.50 0.15
C VAL A 751 -2.83 10.02 -1.08
N ASP A 752 -3.95 9.38 -1.44
CA ASP A 752 -4.78 9.76 -2.59
C ASP A 752 -5.27 11.19 -2.47
N MET A 753 -5.77 11.58 -1.29
CA MET A 753 -6.27 12.93 -1.06
C MET A 753 -5.15 13.98 -1.11
N ALA A 754 -3.94 13.67 -0.61
CA ALA A 754 -2.79 14.56 -0.71
C ALA A 754 -2.34 14.73 -2.16
N SER A 755 -2.25 13.64 -2.93
CA SER A 755 -1.90 13.65 -4.36
C SER A 755 -2.95 14.38 -5.22
N ALA A 756 -4.23 14.08 -5.05
CA ALA A 756 -5.30 14.70 -5.81
C ALA A 756 -5.40 16.21 -5.58
N TYR A 757 -5.10 16.68 -4.36
CA TYR A 757 -5.01 18.11 -4.07
C TYR A 757 -3.69 18.75 -4.55
N ALA A 758 -2.62 17.96 -4.71
CA ALA A 758 -1.39 18.40 -5.36
C ALA A 758 -1.63 18.69 -6.86
N THR A 759 -2.45 17.90 -7.55
CA THR A 759 -2.89 18.18 -8.93
C THR A 759 -3.61 19.52 -9.05
N PHE A 760 -4.46 19.89 -8.09
CA PHE A 760 -5.07 21.24 -8.08
C PHE A 760 -4.02 22.35 -7.86
N ALA A 761 -3.09 22.14 -6.92
CA ALA A 761 -1.98 23.07 -6.67
C ALA A 761 -1.04 23.24 -7.89
N ALA A 762 -0.89 22.20 -8.69
CA ALA A 762 -0.09 22.14 -9.91
C ALA A 762 -0.85 22.59 -11.17
N ASN A 763 -1.95 23.33 -11.04
CA ASN A 763 -2.80 23.80 -12.15
C ASN A 763 -3.30 22.65 -13.06
N GLY A 764 -3.68 21.52 -12.49
CA GLY A 764 -4.25 20.38 -13.21
C GLY A 764 -3.22 19.42 -13.80
N VAL A 765 -1.94 19.58 -13.48
CA VAL A 765 -0.90 18.59 -13.85
C VAL A 765 -0.81 17.55 -12.74
N TYR A 766 -1.23 16.31 -13.03
CA TYR A 766 -1.04 15.16 -12.14
C TYR A 766 0.41 14.66 -12.24
N ARG A 767 0.97 14.29 -11.09
CA ARG A 767 2.25 13.58 -10.94
C ARG A 767 2.03 12.44 -9.95
N ALA A 768 2.57 11.26 -10.25
CA ALA A 768 2.36 10.08 -9.42
C ALA A 768 3.02 10.26 -8.04
N PRO A 769 2.30 10.02 -6.92
CA PRO A 769 2.86 10.12 -5.58
C PRO A 769 3.77 8.92 -5.33
N HIS A 770 5.05 9.19 -5.04
CA HIS A 770 6.08 8.14 -4.90
C HIS A 770 7.03 8.45 -3.73
N LEU A 771 7.66 7.39 -3.22
CA LEU A 771 8.65 7.43 -2.13
C LEU A 771 10.09 7.23 -2.62
N VAL A 772 10.32 6.57 -3.75
CA VAL A 772 11.67 6.20 -4.24
C VAL A 772 12.12 7.13 -5.36
N SER A 773 13.15 7.93 -5.10
CA SER A 773 13.76 8.85 -6.08
C SER A 773 14.92 8.22 -6.86
N LYS A 774 15.68 7.32 -6.23
CA LYS A 774 16.84 6.67 -6.85
C LYS A 774 17.11 5.28 -6.25
N VAL A 775 17.56 4.35 -7.08
CA VAL A 775 18.14 3.06 -6.65
C VAL A 775 19.52 2.92 -7.29
N GLU A 776 20.53 2.61 -6.48
CA GLU A 776 21.94 2.54 -6.89
C GLU A 776 22.61 1.28 -6.32
N LYS A 777 23.42 0.61 -7.13
CA LYS A 777 24.29 -0.49 -6.68
C LYS A 777 25.43 0.03 -5.78
N PRO A 778 26.09 -0.81 -4.97
CA PRO A 778 27.26 -0.42 -4.19
C PRO A 778 28.36 0.23 -5.03
N ASP A 779 28.58 -0.28 -6.25
CA ASP A 779 29.55 0.18 -7.25
C ASP A 779 29.23 1.56 -7.89
N GLY A 780 28.05 2.14 -7.62
CA GLY A 780 27.61 3.42 -8.18
C GLY A 780 26.70 3.31 -9.41
N THR A 781 26.47 2.11 -9.95
CA THR A 781 25.56 1.88 -11.08
C THR A 781 24.12 2.23 -10.68
N ILE A 782 23.51 3.16 -11.42
CA ILE A 782 22.12 3.55 -11.22
C ILE A 782 21.20 2.47 -11.81
N VAL A 783 20.29 1.95 -11.00
CA VAL A 783 19.23 0.99 -11.39
C VAL A 783 17.90 1.71 -11.62
N LEU A 784 17.66 2.81 -10.89
CA LEU A 784 16.49 3.68 -11.07
C LEU A 784 16.88 5.14 -10.74
N ASP A 785 16.36 6.07 -11.52
CA ASP A 785 16.40 7.52 -11.29
C ASP A 785 15.02 8.10 -11.69
N ASP A 786 14.46 8.94 -10.83
CA ASP A 786 13.11 9.53 -10.97
C ASP A 786 12.88 10.32 -12.28
N LYS A 787 13.92 10.98 -12.83
CA LYS A 787 13.80 11.99 -13.89
C LYS A 787 13.22 11.49 -15.22
N ASN A 788 13.25 10.18 -15.48
CA ASN A 788 12.91 9.61 -16.79
C ASN A 788 11.99 8.37 -16.71
N ARG A 789 11.23 8.17 -15.63
CA ARG A 789 10.31 7.02 -15.48
C ARG A 789 8.93 7.29 -16.09
N PRO A 790 8.42 6.45 -17.02
CA PRO A 790 7.04 6.53 -17.51
C PRO A 790 5.99 6.53 -16.39
N GLU A 791 6.25 5.82 -15.30
CA GLU A 791 5.35 5.73 -14.13
C GLU A 791 5.22 7.04 -13.35
N TYR A 792 6.17 7.96 -13.50
CA TYR A 792 6.21 9.27 -12.85
C TYR A 792 5.93 10.43 -13.82
N GLN A 793 5.62 10.16 -15.09
CA GLN A 793 5.37 11.20 -16.10
C GLN A 793 4.19 12.11 -15.74
N GLU A 794 4.37 13.39 -16.09
CA GLU A 794 3.35 14.42 -15.88
C GLU A 794 2.19 14.24 -16.86
N THR A 795 0.95 14.35 -16.38
CA THR A 795 -0.24 14.26 -17.24
C THR A 795 -1.24 15.37 -16.93
N PHE A 796 -1.88 15.92 -17.97
CA PHE A 796 -3.00 16.84 -17.78
C PHE A 796 -4.24 16.06 -17.33
N ALA A 797 -4.72 16.36 -16.13
CA ALA A 797 -5.72 15.56 -15.44
C ALA A 797 -7.13 15.71 -16.04
N PHE A 798 -7.56 16.94 -16.31
CA PHE A 798 -8.99 17.25 -16.50
C PHE A 798 -9.38 17.49 -17.95
N ASP A 799 -8.46 17.99 -18.77
CA ASP A 799 -8.59 18.19 -20.21
C ASP A 799 -7.21 17.99 -20.89
N GLN A 800 -7.18 17.78 -22.21
CA GLN A 800 -5.94 17.71 -22.98
C GLN A 800 -5.46 19.08 -23.44
N ASP A 801 -6.36 20.07 -23.56
CA ASP A 801 -5.95 21.46 -23.73
C ASP A 801 -5.35 22.02 -22.44
N GLN A 802 -4.15 22.58 -22.53
CA GLN A 802 -3.41 23.07 -21.36
C GLN A 802 -4.13 24.24 -20.70
N GLU A 803 -4.64 25.22 -21.46
CA GLU A 803 -5.32 26.39 -20.87
C GLU A 803 -6.60 25.99 -20.14
N LYS A 804 -7.42 25.12 -20.75
CA LYS A 804 -8.65 24.61 -20.15
C LYS A 804 -8.39 23.73 -18.94
N ASN A 805 -7.38 22.85 -18.97
CA ASN A 805 -6.96 22.05 -17.82
C ASN A 805 -6.53 22.95 -16.64
N GLN A 806 -5.68 23.96 -16.90
CA GLN A 806 -5.30 24.96 -15.90
C GLN A 806 -6.50 25.76 -15.40
N LYS A 807 -7.43 26.14 -16.28
CA LYS A 807 -8.65 26.90 -15.93
C LYS A 807 -9.57 26.09 -15.02
N ILE A 808 -9.78 24.80 -15.29
CA ILE A 808 -10.58 23.89 -14.43
C ILE A 808 -9.95 23.82 -13.04
N ALA A 809 -8.66 23.47 -12.95
CA ALA A 809 -7.95 23.40 -11.67
C ALA A 809 -8.00 24.72 -10.91
N ARG A 810 -7.80 25.85 -11.60
CA ARG A 810 -7.82 27.18 -10.98
C ARG A 810 -9.19 27.61 -10.47
N ASN A 811 -10.28 27.15 -11.09
CA ASN A 811 -11.64 27.35 -10.60
C ASN A 811 -11.87 26.53 -9.31
N VAL A 812 -11.38 25.28 -9.24
CA VAL A 812 -11.40 24.49 -8.01
C VAL A 812 -10.62 25.20 -6.89
N THR A 813 -9.42 25.71 -7.17
CA THR A 813 -8.64 26.47 -6.19
C THR A 813 -9.38 27.71 -5.68
N GLU A 814 -10.05 28.47 -6.55
CA GLU A 814 -10.79 29.67 -6.13
C GLU A 814 -11.94 29.34 -5.17
N ALA A 815 -12.66 28.24 -5.40
CA ALA A 815 -13.72 27.77 -4.51
C ALA A 815 -13.20 27.30 -3.13
N LEU A 816 -11.91 27.00 -3.02
CA LEU A 816 -11.26 26.47 -1.82
C LEU A 816 -10.42 27.49 -1.03
N LEU A 817 -10.04 28.62 -1.62
CA LEU A 817 -9.29 29.70 -0.95
C LEU A 817 -9.97 30.29 0.30
N PRO A 818 -11.30 30.50 0.36
CA PRO A 818 -11.95 31.06 1.55
C PRO A 818 -11.96 30.14 2.77
N ILE A 819 -11.77 28.83 2.56
CA ILE A 819 -12.19 27.80 3.50
C ILE A 819 -11.27 27.69 4.73
N PRO A 820 -9.93 27.65 4.62
CA PRO A 820 -9.05 27.61 5.79
C PRO A 820 -9.29 28.79 6.73
N LYS A 821 -9.46 30.01 6.18
CA LYS A 821 -9.78 31.22 6.96
C LYS A 821 -11.15 31.13 7.64
N SER A 822 -12.19 30.70 6.92
CA SER A 822 -13.54 30.53 7.50
C SER A 822 -13.65 29.40 8.53
N SER A 823 -12.75 28.41 8.45
CA SER A 823 -12.66 27.27 9.38
C SER A 823 -11.79 27.57 10.60
N GLY A 824 -11.31 28.80 10.79
CA GLY A 824 -10.44 29.19 11.92
C GLY A 824 -8.99 28.72 11.81
N ILE A 825 -8.58 28.20 10.64
CA ILE A 825 -7.25 27.63 10.37
C ILE A 825 -6.53 28.27 9.16
N PRO A 826 -6.48 29.62 9.02
CA PRO A 826 -5.71 30.26 7.96
C PRO A 826 -4.21 29.99 8.10
N CYS A 827 -3.48 29.91 6.98
CA CYS A 827 -2.02 29.77 7.00
C CYS A 827 -1.33 31.05 7.51
N ALA A 828 -0.15 30.90 8.12
CA ALA A 828 0.54 31.99 8.80
C ALA A 828 1.02 33.11 7.86
N GLY A 829 1.01 34.34 8.40
CA GLY A 829 1.57 35.53 7.75
C GLY A 829 0.94 35.83 6.39
N ASP A 830 -0.38 35.74 6.27
CA ASP A 830 -1.15 36.08 5.07
C ASP A 830 -0.76 35.26 3.81
N ARG A 831 -0.14 34.09 3.99
CA ARG A 831 0.09 33.13 2.91
C ARG A 831 -1.25 32.64 2.37
N LEU A 832 -1.48 32.79 1.06
CA LEU A 832 -2.61 32.16 0.39
C LEU A 832 -2.45 30.63 0.45
N CYS A 833 -3.50 29.96 0.91
CA CYS A 833 -3.61 28.52 0.88
C CYS A 833 -5.08 28.14 0.69
N ALA A 834 -5.31 27.09 -0.08
CA ALA A 834 -6.63 26.55 -0.38
C ALA A 834 -6.80 25.22 0.36
N GLY A 835 -8.03 24.81 0.65
CA GLY A 835 -8.28 23.50 1.23
C GLY A 835 -9.74 23.24 1.55
N LYS A 836 -10.05 22.03 1.96
CA LYS A 836 -11.40 21.60 2.30
C LYS A 836 -11.41 20.74 3.56
N THR A 837 -12.32 21.08 4.45
CA THR A 837 -12.68 20.26 5.60
C THR A 837 -13.61 19.12 5.17
N GLY A 838 -13.30 17.91 5.64
CA GLY A 838 -14.14 16.73 5.52
C GLY A 838 -14.56 16.23 6.90
N THR A 839 -15.74 15.64 6.96
CA THR A 839 -16.31 15.03 8.17
C THR A 839 -17.31 13.98 7.69
N HIS A 840 -17.25 12.76 8.23
CA HIS A 840 -18.23 11.71 8.01
C HIS A 840 -18.97 11.43 9.33
N GLN A 841 -20.30 11.44 9.27
CA GLN A 841 -21.18 11.25 10.42
C GLN A 841 -21.20 9.77 10.84
N TYR A 842 -21.23 9.50 12.14
CA TYR A 842 -21.42 8.14 12.64
C TYR A 842 -22.92 7.78 12.65
N GLN A 843 -23.34 7.00 11.65
CA GLN A 843 -24.73 6.54 11.51
C GLN A 843 -25.73 7.72 11.56
N ASP A 844 -26.94 7.52 12.06
CA ASP A 844 -27.91 8.60 12.30
C ASP A 844 -27.72 9.29 13.68
N THR A 845 -26.49 9.36 14.24
CA THR A 845 -26.21 10.05 15.54
C THR A 845 -25.50 11.41 15.36
N PRO A 846 -25.43 12.27 16.40
CA PRO A 846 -24.63 13.50 16.37
C PRO A 846 -23.10 13.31 16.46
N ASP A 847 -22.61 12.06 16.48
CA ASP A 847 -21.18 11.76 16.49
C ASP A 847 -20.62 11.77 15.05
N ASN A 848 -19.30 11.95 14.92
CA ASN A 848 -18.57 11.75 13.66
C ASN A 848 -17.66 10.51 13.79
N SER A 849 -17.39 9.82 12.68
CA SER A 849 -16.51 8.63 12.62
C SER A 849 -15.24 8.81 11.79
N LYS A 850 -15.21 9.86 10.93
CA LYS A 850 -14.04 10.36 10.21
C LYS A 850 -14.02 11.88 10.23
N ALA A 851 -12.83 12.47 10.35
CA ALA A 851 -12.64 13.92 10.22
C ALA A 851 -11.35 14.20 9.44
N TRP A 852 -11.40 15.18 8.55
CA TRP A 852 -10.35 15.45 7.56
C TRP A 852 -10.07 16.94 7.39
N MET A 853 -8.80 17.27 7.16
CA MET A 853 -8.42 18.52 6.52
C MET A 853 -7.45 18.21 5.38
N VAL A 854 -7.79 18.64 4.17
CA VAL A 854 -6.93 18.51 2.99
C VAL A 854 -6.72 19.90 2.40
N GLY A 855 -5.48 20.31 2.17
CA GLY A 855 -5.21 21.67 1.71
C GLY A 855 -3.76 21.89 1.31
N TYR A 856 -3.55 22.94 0.52
CA TYR A 856 -2.33 23.16 -0.24
C TYR A 856 -1.97 24.64 -0.41
N THR A 857 -0.70 24.84 -0.72
CA THR A 857 -0.11 26.04 -1.34
C THR A 857 0.39 25.64 -2.74
N PRO A 858 0.92 26.55 -3.57
CA PRO A 858 1.58 26.17 -4.83
C PRO A 858 2.84 25.29 -4.64
N GLN A 859 3.24 25.00 -3.40
CA GLN A 859 4.54 24.42 -3.03
C GLN A 859 4.41 23.13 -2.20
N LEU A 860 3.26 22.90 -1.57
CA LEU A 860 2.99 21.66 -0.83
C LEU A 860 1.48 21.41 -0.77
N SER A 861 1.07 20.18 -1.03
CA SER A 861 -0.26 19.66 -0.69
C SER A 861 -0.15 18.76 0.54
N THR A 862 -1.09 18.87 1.47
CA THR A 862 -1.13 18.01 2.68
C THR A 862 -2.54 17.55 2.97
N ALA A 863 -2.71 16.25 3.18
CA ALA A 863 -3.92 15.66 3.75
C ALA A 863 -3.65 15.23 5.20
N VAL A 864 -4.61 15.48 6.08
CA VAL A 864 -4.69 14.91 7.42
C VAL A 864 -6.05 14.24 7.59
N SER A 865 -6.03 12.95 7.90
CA SER A 865 -7.18 12.14 8.30
C SER A 865 -7.19 11.93 9.81
N LEU A 866 -8.35 11.59 10.36
CA LEU A 866 -8.52 11.15 11.75
C LEU A 866 -9.66 10.13 11.83
N SER A 867 -9.35 8.94 12.32
CA SER A 867 -10.29 7.84 12.59
C SER A 867 -10.44 7.58 14.09
N GLY A 868 -11.62 7.14 14.52
CA GLY A 868 -11.80 6.55 15.85
C GLY A 868 -11.68 5.03 15.79
N ASP A 869 -11.33 4.38 16.91
CA ASP A 869 -11.28 2.91 16.99
C ASP A 869 -12.65 2.23 16.91
N LYS A 870 -12.66 1.03 16.33
CA LYS A 870 -13.83 0.15 16.25
C LYS A 870 -14.48 -0.09 17.62
N ASP A 871 -13.67 -0.27 18.66
CA ASP A 871 -14.13 -0.61 20.01
C ASP A 871 -14.84 0.57 20.72
N ASN A 872 -14.58 1.82 20.27
CA ASN A 872 -15.35 3.01 20.65
C ASN A 872 -16.49 3.31 19.66
N GLY A 873 -16.90 2.34 18.84
CA GLY A 873 -17.87 2.53 17.76
C GLY A 873 -17.40 3.56 16.72
N TYR A 874 -16.10 3.63 16.44
CA TYR A 874 -15.44 4.62 15.57
C TYR A 874 -15.61 6.09 15.97
N LYS A 875 -16.20 6.40 17.13
CA LYS A 875 -16.61 7.77 17.48
C LYS A 875 -15.44 8.71 17.76
N LEU A 876 -15.44 9.86 17.07
CA LEU A 876 -14.48 10.94 17.22
C LEU A 876 -14.92 11.93 18.31
N ARG A 877 -14.48 11.65 19.54
CA ARG A 877 -14.63 12.53 20.71
C ARG A 877 -13.27 13.01 21.21
N ASP A 878 -13.14 14.30 21.49
CA ASP A 878 -11.90 14.87 22.05
C ASP A 878 -11.78 14.62 23.57
N ALA A 879 -10.66 15.02 24.17
CA ALA A 879 -10.39 14.89 25.61
C ALA A 879 -11.43 15.54 26.55
N LYS A 880 -12.34 16.38 26.02
CA LYS A 880 -13.43 17.04 26.75
C LYS A 880 -14.80 16.47 26.34
N ASN A 881 -14.82 15.32 25.66
CA ASN A 881 -15.98 14.71 25.02
C ASN A 881 -16.67 15.61 23.97
N GLY A 882 -15.93 16.56 23.39
CA GLY A 882 -16.40 17.39 22.28
C GLY A 882 -16.45 16.61 20.96
N ILE A 883 -17.40 16.93 20.08
CA ILE A 883 -17.50 16.35 18.74
C ILE A 883 -16.37 16.92 17.87
N ILE A 884 -15.55 16.06 17.28
CA ILE A 884 -14.47 16.49 16.38
C ILE A 884 -15.00 16.63 14.94
N TYR A 885 -14.65 17.74 14.30
CA TYR A 885 -14.92 18.02 12.87
C TYR A 885 -13.59 18.19 12.13
N GLY A 886 -13.60 18.23 10.79
CA GLY A 886 -12.40 18.45 9.97
C GLY A 886 -11.55 19.67 10.36
N GLY A 887 -12.18 20.81 10.67
CA GLY A 887 -11.49 22.01 11.20
C GLY A 887 -11.00 21.91 12.66
N GLY A 888 -11.28 20.79 13.32
CA GLY A 888 -10.89 20.49 14.71
C GLY A 888 -9.45 19.97 14.82
N LEU A 889 -9.26 18.76 15.32
CA LEU A 889 -7.91 18.17 15.44
C LEU A 889 -7.19 18.02 14.08
N PRO A 890 -7.82 17.53 12.98
CA PRO A 890 -7.14 17.42 11.68
C PRO A 890 -6.69 18.78 11.16
N GLY A 891 -7.57 19.79 11.23
CA GLY A 891 -7.27 21.17 10.84
C GLY A 891 -6.15 21.82 11.64
N LYS A 892 -6.05 21.52 12.95
CA LYS A 892 -4.96 21.99 13.81
C LYS A 892 -3.62 21.33 13.46
N ILE A 893 -3.61 20.02 13.23
CA ILE A 893 -2.42 19.28 12.77
C ILE A 893 -1.97 19.84 11.42
N TRP A 894 -2.87 19.91 10.44
CA TRP A 894 -2.62 20.43 9.10
C TRP A 894 -2.04 21.85 9.14
N LYS A 895 -2.68 22.77 9.88
CA LYS A 895 -2.20 24.15 10.04
C LYS A 895 -0.81 24.20 10.67
N LYS A 896 -0.59 23.46 11.77
CA LYS A 896 0.70 23.45 12.47
C LYS A 896 1.82 22.94 11.57
N PHE A 897 1.60 21.83 10.89
CA PHE A 897 2.55 21.29 9.92
C PHE A 897 2.83 22.28 8.77
N MET A 898 1.78 22.79 8.12
CA MET A 898 1.91 23.70 6.98
C MET A 898 2.63 25.01 7.36
N ASP A 899 2.30 25.60 8.51
CA ASP A 899 2.96 26.82 8.98
C ASP A 899 4.45 26.57 9.28
N SER A 900 4.76 25.52 10.06
CA SER A 900 6.14 25.16 10.41
C SER A 900 6.97 24.78 9.18
N TYR A 901 6.41 24.04 8.23
CA TYR A 901 7.09 23.69 6.97
C TYR A 901 7.47 24.95 6.18
N HIS A 902 6.49 25.82 5.88
CA HIS A 902 6.77 27.03 5.10
C HIS A 902 7.71 28.01 5.81
N GLN A 903 7.70 28.04 7.15
CA GLN A 903 8.65 28.81 7.96
C GLN A 903 10.07 28.23 7.91
N GLN A 904 10.22 26.92 8.14
CA GLN A 904 11.52 26.24 8.23
C GLN A 904 12.24 26.20 6.87
N PHE A 905 11.51 25.90 5.79
CA PHE A 905 12.04 25.94 4.42
C PHE A 905 12.08 27.35 3.82
N LYS A 906 11.65 28.38 4.57
CA LYS A 906 11.68 29.81 4.19
C LYS A 906 11.03 30.12 2.84
N LEU A 907 10.01 29.33 2.47
CA LEU A 907 9.44 29.36 1.12
C LEU A 907 8.77 30.71 0.80
N PRO A 908 8.89 31.23 -0.43
CA PRO A 908 8.22 32.48 -0.82
C PRO A 908 6.69 32.35 -0.71
N LYS A 909 5.97 33.47 -0.58
CA LYS A 909 4.50 33.47 -0.62
C LYS A 909 4.05 33.48 -2.10
N GLU A 910 3.96 32.29 -2.70
CA GLU A 910 3.48 32.12 -4.07
C GLU A 910 1.95 32.30 -4.17
N ASN A 911 1.49 32.91 -5.27
CA ASN A 911 0.07 33.05 -5.59
C ASN A 911 -0.33 32.01 -6.65
N PHE A 912 -1.57 31.52 -6.61
CA PHE A 912 -2.13 30.55 -7.56
C PHE A 912 -2.39 31.09 -8.98
N GLY A 913 -1.77 32.20 -9.40
CA GLY A 913 -2.02 32.80 -10.71
C GLY A 913 -3.44 33.37 -10.91
N LYS A 914 -3.71 33.78 -12.15
CA LYS A 914 -4.93 34.51 -12.56
C LYS A 914 -6.15 33.60 -12.59
N PHE A 915 -7.21 33.99 -11.86
CA PHE A 915 -8.52 33.36 -11.95
C PHE A 915 -9.32 33.86 -13.17
N VAL A 916 -10.03 32.95 -13.85
CA VAL A 916 -11.03 33.24 -14.89
C VAL A 916 -12.17 32.23 -14.75
N ALA A 917 -13.40 32.71 -14.55
CA ALA A 917 -14.56 31.86 -14.29
C ALA A 917 -14.92 30.92 -15.47
N ILE A 918 -15.56 29.80 -15.13
CA ILE A 918 -16.30 28.90 -16.02
C ILE A 918 -17.80 28.97 -15.65
N GLY A 919 -18.70 28.80 -16.62
CA GLY A 919 -20.14 28.99 -16.43
C GLY A 919 -20.56 30.46 -16.35
N LYS A 920 -21.63 30.73 -15.58
CA LYS A 920 -22.08 32.10 -15.31
C LYS A 920 -20.93 33.00 -14.80
N PRO A 921 -20.87 34.27 -15.24
CA PRO A 921 -19.94 35.23 -14.68
C PRO A 921 -20.31 35.57 -13.22
N GLU A 922 -19.34 36.10 -12.48
CA GLU A 922 -19.60 36.71 -11.18
C GLU A 922 -20.59 37.87 -11.34
N TYR A 923 -21.78 37.77 -10.73
CA TYR A 923 -22.70 38.90 -10.66
C TYR A 923 -22.11 39.97 -9.73
N LYS A 924 -21.45 40.94 -10.34
CA LYS A 924 -21.08 42.20 -9.69
C LYS A 924 -22.27 43.12 -9.85
N GLU A 925 -22.83 43.58 -8.73
CA GLU A 925 -23.79 44.68 -8.76
C GLU A 925 -23.17 45.84 -9.56
N PRO A 926 -23.91 46.45 -10.50
CA PRO A 926 -23.42 47.64 -11.16
C PRO A 926 -23.14 48.72 -10.10
N PRO A 927 -22.01 49.43 -10.17
CA PRO A 927 -21.71 50.50 -9.20
C PRO A 927 -22.87 51.48 -9.20
N SER A 928 -23.45 51.77 -8.03
CA SER A 928 -24.74 52.47 -7.93
C SER A 928 -24.67 53.90 -8.47
N THR A 929 -24.99 54.08 -9.75
CA THR A 929 -24.96 55.36 -10.46
C THR A 929 -26.21 56.18 -10.16
N THR A 930 -26.45 56.53 -8.90
CA THR A 930 -27.49 57.52 -8.54
C THR A 930 -27.13 58.31 -7.29
N ASN A 931 -26.19 59.26 -7.43
CA ASN A 931 -26.41 60.58 -6.84
C ASN A 931 -27.13 61.42 -7.92
N PRO A 932 -28.34 61.92 -7.68
CA PRO A 932 -28.98 62.85 -8.61
C PRO A 932 -28.18 64.16 -8.68
N PRO A 933 -28.15 64.87 -9.82
CA PRO A 933 -27.38 66.09 -9.95
C PRO A 933 -27.95 67.20 -9.06
N THR A 934 -27.18 67.63 -8.06
CA THR A 934 -27.53 68.75 -7.19
C THR A 934 -27.62 70.03 -8.02
N THR A 935 -28.85 70.52 -8.24
CA THR A 935 -29.08 71.78 -8.97
C THR A 935 -28.49 72.95 -8.18
N THR A 936 -27.39 73.49 -8.66
CA THR A 936 -26.65 74.56 -7.97
C THR A 936 -27.36 75.90 -8.19
N THR A 937 -28.16 76.31 -7.20
CA THR A 937 -28.74 77.66 -7.15
C THR A 937 -27.67 78.65 -6.66
N PRO A 938 -27.47 79.82 -7.29
CA PRO A 938 -26.47 80.79 -6.86
C PRO A 938 -26.71 81.34 -5.44
N PRO A 939 -25.66 81.72 -4.69
CA PRO A 939 -25.80 82.28 -3.36
C PRO A 939 -26.24 83.75 -3.38
N THR A 940 -27.23 84.09 -2.57
CA THR A 940 -27.56 85.48 -2.18
C THR A 940 -27.02 85.76 -0.79
N GLU A 941 -26.68 87.02 -0.52
CA GLU A 941 -25.77 87.43 0.56
C GLU A 941 -26.44 87.76 1.92
N GLN A 942 -25.57 87.87 2.94
CA GLN A 942 -25.64 88.77 4.10
C GLN A 942 -26.51 88.49 5.37
N THR A 943 -25.75 88.25 6.46
CA THR A 943 -25.85 88.80 7.83
C THR A 943 -26.70 88.18 8.98
N LYS A 944 -25.97 88.01 10.10
CA LYS A 944 -26.35 87.91 11.54
C LYS A 944 -26.98 89.25 12.05
N PRO A 945 -27.58 89.37 13.28
CA PRO A 945 -27.15 88.71 14.53
C PRO A 945 -28.19 88.29 15.60
N THR A 946 -27.89 87.17 16.27
CA THR A 946 -27.73 86.97 17.74
C THR A 946 -28.66 87.64 18.80
N LYS A 947 -29.12 86.80 19.76
CA LYS A 947 -29.35 87.02 21.24
C LYS A 947 -30.78 87.31 21.80
N SER A 948 -31.31 86.31 22.52
CA SER A 948 -31.71 86.33 23.96
C SER A 948 -32.78 87.31 24.50
N THR A 949 -33.90 86.74 24.97
CA THR A 949 -34.49 87.05 26.30
C THR A 949 -35.34 85.89 26.83
N ASP A 950 -35.39 85.77 28.16
CA ASP A 950 -36.35 85.03 29.00
C ASP A 950 -36.91 86.06 30.02
N PRO A 951 -38.17 86.00 30.45
CA PRO A 951 -38.43 85.44 31.80
C PRO A 951 -39.77 84.70 32.01
N SER A 952 -39.68 83.66 32.85
CA SER A 952 -40.74 82.95 33.61
C SER A 952 -41.80 83.81 34.33
N GLU A 953 -43.06 83.31 34.44
CA GLU A 953 -43.79 83.22 35.74
C GLU A 953 -45.00 82.26 35.78
N SER A 954 -45.28 81.68 36.97
CA SER A 954 -46.55 81.05 37.45
C SER A 954 -47.07 79.73 36.79
N THR A 955 -47.74 78.78 37.48
CA THR A 955 -48.17 78.62 38.90
C THR A 955 -48.17 77.12 39.34
N GLU A 956 -48.13 76.84 40.65
CA GLU A 956 -48.18 75.51 41.33
C GLU A 956 -49.63 75.12 41.80
N PRO A 957 -49.98 74.07 42.63
CA PRO A 957 -49.18 73.01 43.36
C PRO A 957 -49.75 71.54 43.44
N THR A 958 -48.91 70.56 43.87
CA THR A 958 -49.24 69.27 44.60
C THR A 958 -50.18 68.18 43.97
N THR A 959 -50.26 66.88 44.36
CA THR A 959 -49.86 66.11 45.59
C THR A 959 -49.56 64.59 45.31
N THR A 960 -49.04 63.84 46.31
CA THR A 960 -48.62 62.39 46.29
C THR A 960 -49.63 61.43 47.01
N THR A 961 -49.46 60.13 47.38
CA THR A 961 -48.27 59.27 47.71
C THR A 961 -48.57 57.72 47.80
N THR A 962 -47.81 56.87 47.07
CA THR A 962 -47.12 55.58 47.47
C THR A 962 -47.75 54.43 48.32
N ARG A 963 -47.44 53.14 47.93
CA ARG A 963 -47.52 51.82 48.66
C ARG A 963 -48.95 51.24 48.95
N SER A 964 -49.21 49.93 49.15
CA SER A 964 -48.61 48.91 50.07
C SER A 964 -48.89 47.40 49.71
N ARG A 965 -48.48 46.45 50.57
CA ARG A 965 -48.65 44.95 50.62
C ARG A 965 -49.32 44.58 52.00
N PRO A 966 -49.93 43.40 52.37
CA PRO A 966 -50.06 42.02 51.81
C PRO A 966 -51.55 41.58 51.55
N THR A 967 -52.13 40.35 51.64
CA THR A 967 -51.83 39.03 52.32
C THR A 967 -52.58 37.81 51.68
N ARG A 968 -52.34 36.58 52.20
CA ARG A 968 -53.05 35.27 51.97
C ARG A 968 -54.33 35.16 52.87
N PRO A 969 -55.23 34.11 52.84
CA PRO A 969 -55.08 32.70 52.34
C PRO A 969 -56.29 31.94 51.69
N THR A 970 -56.03 30.67 51.29
CA THR A 970 -56.89 29.42 51.28
C THR A 970 -57.74 28.93 50.08
N SER A 971 -57.34 27.74 49.57
CA SER A 971 -58.10 26.50 49.18
C SER A 971 -59.33 26.46 48.24
N GLU A 972 -59.15 25.79 47.07
CA GLU A 972 -59.88 24.60 46.52
C GLU A 972 -61.43 24.54 46.35
N PRO A 973 -62.01 23.56 45.59
CA PRO A 973 -61.43 22.58 44.62
C PRO A 973 -62.11 22.54 43.22
N GLY A 974 -61.60 21.75 42.25
CA GLY A 974 -62.36 21.36 41.04
C GLY A 974 -61.58 20.83 39.82
N LEU A 975 -61.80 19.56 39.46
CA LEU A 975 -61.44 18.88 38.18
C LEU A 975 -62.76 18.32 37.56
N PRO A 976 -62.86 17.83 36.29
CA PRO A 976 -61.79 17.31 35.41
C PRO A 976 -61.86 17.63 33.87
N LEU A 977 -60.76 17.29 33.15
CA LEU A 977 -60.58 16.57 31.85
C LEU A 977 -61.71 16.47 30.75
N PRO A 978 -61.42 16.02 29.49
CA PRO A 978 -60.14 15.83 28.75
C PRO A 978 -60.12 16.30 27.25
N GLY A 979 -58.97 16.13 26.57
CA GLY A 979 -58.89 15.83 25.12
C GLY A 979 -58.46 16.97 24.18
N SER A 980 -57.74 16.73 23.07
CA SER A 980 -57.08 15.51 22.59
C SER A 980 -56.00 15.87 21.53
N ASN A 981 -54.85 15.18 21.55
CA ASN A 981 -53.70 15.52 20.69
C ASN A 981 -53.83 15.04 19.23
N TRP A 982 -53.17 15.79 18.34
CA TRP A 982 -52.22 15.27 17.35
C TRP A 982 -50.94 16.12 17.42
#